data_AF-A0A024GS65-F1
#
_entry.id   AF-A0A024GS65-F1
#
_cell.length_a   1.000
_cell.length_b   1.000
_cell.length_c   1.000
_cell.angle_alpha   90.00
_cell.angle_beta   90.00
_cell.angle_gamma   90.00
#
_symmetry.space_group_name_H-M   'P 1'
#
loop_
_entity.id
_entity.type
_entity.pdbx_description
1 polymer ?
#
loop_
_entity_poly.entity_id
_entity_poly.type
_entity_poly.pdbx_seq_one_letter_code
_entity_poly.pdbx_strand_id
1 'polypeptide(L)'
;MSFEAHVAAFYESLAEDKLEDMCESLHHMRLEVAQTDSTQNDPTQKVYAEILRSCEEKSQSKKQLINEYFIRCCSGTERNEIALQKLLSAVTMCLDLQMLTVNDQNMKQIQTFLSQHFQRKATIVYESVCKCKNEARANAFGYIERNFYVEGLNEMLGSVMDVAKALSEIVEGCEYEHTFYSQFMSPVHALCVEVTLEIVHLFTIEGRMEAWERRALEQAKLQASKSDIPIELDESLQMMDLFLDEMTCVLRLLFTYQSCIQRFRKSVTIDQKARNQNTSTLLKITTSLNRFDQKTAELNGIYMLLERFYIFQSVHKAIEIAEVQTLENSIFISSVVEDTSFVLSKVLMRASQCIQYPTTLSVVSAIVDALDSMYLPAILKLPDRQFDFSAISAKSGQNVVVSKSKDEEEAHKNTDQNENISFSDLLLQIVDEDVTRELHKEAKLVMAINSAFMSCQVVSGLANKIEEISDTVFPHEAKLLECVPRPISELNDTFLEVVNNEISTMIQSTIKPHIEPLLHDWMETKCQYVLSSAEFDRFGVQPSPLTEFMERYVAKNQILKRYQQSLCHEPFQSLMQAFADGITTWLEDAIIQLQPAMNELGALQFEREVSDLLMKLSSFVKTKSMRSYFTRLFHMTLILNFLQPDDLVSSYQSRSIDGEEELDSATLVALLQMRIEFQSTDLDDAVHKWNEKREQSRQRIQSN
;
A
#
# COMPACT_ATOMS: atom_id res chain seq x y z
N MET A 1 5.55 -18.93 -47.11
CA MET A 1 6.58 -19.50 -48.00
C MET A 1 6.76 -18.45 -49.09
N SER A 2 7.13 -18.76 -50.35
CA SER A 2 6.86 -17.83 -51.46
C SER A 2 5.52 -18.19 -52.11
N PHE A 3 4.90 -17.26 -52.83
CA PHE A 3 3.64 -17.50 -53.57
C PHE A 3 3.71 -18.75 -54.46
N GLU A 4 4.83 -18.93 -55.17
CA GLU A 4 5.05 -20.11 -56.01
C GLU A 4 5.11 -21.42 -55.21
N ALA A 5 5.65 -21.38 -53.97
CA ALA A 5 5.66 -22.54 -53.09
C ALA A 5 4.24 -22.90 -52.61
N HIS A 6 3.39 -21.91 -52.32
CA HIS A 6 1.99 -22.14 -51.98
C HIS A 6 1.17 -22.67 -53.18
N VAL A 7 1.47 -22.20 -54.40
CA VAL A 7 0.87 -22.76 -55.63
C VAL A 7 1.29 -24.21 -55.85
N ALA A 8 2.57 -24.55 -55.65
CA ALA A 8 3.06 -25.91 -55.78
C ALA A 8 2.40 -26.85 -54.75
N ALA A 9 2.37 -26.42 -53.48
CA ALA A 9 1.70 -27.14 -52.39
C ALA A 9 0.20 -27.32 -52.67
N PHE A 10 -0.48 -26.31 -53.22
CA PHE A 10 -1.88 -26.43 -53.63
C PHE A 10 -2.11 -27.55 -54.65
N TYR A 11 -1.29 -27.62 -55.70
CA TYR A 11 -1.45 -28.66 -56.74
C TYR A 11 -1.10 -30.06 -56.24
N GLU A 12 -0.11 -30.18 -55.35
CA GLU A 12 0.21 -31.44 -54.67
C GLU A 12 -0.97 -31.90 -53.80
N SER A 13 -1.47 -31.03 -52.93
CA SER A 13 -2.62 -31.31 -52.06
C SER A 13 -3.92 -31.59 -52.83
N LEU A 14 -4.14 -30.90 -53.95
CA LEU A 14 -5.27 -31.14 -54.84
C LEU A 14 -5.21 -32.52 -55.52
N ALA A 15 -4.00 -33.02 -55.82
CA ALA A 15 -3.79 -34.32 -56.44
C ALA A 15 -3.90 -35.47 -55.42
N GLU A 16 -3.46 -35.25 -54.19
CA GLU A 16 -3.48 -36.23 -53.09
C GLU A 16 -4.78 -36.22 -52.27
N ASP A 17 -5.78 -35.41 -52.65
CA ASP A 17 -7.03 -35.21 -51.93
C ASP A 17 -6.84 -34.76 -50.45
N LYS A 18 -5.74 -34.05 -50.18
CA LYS A 18 -5.46 -33.43 -48.87
C LYS A 18 -6.21 -32.10 -48.75
N LEU A 19 -7.49 -32.20 -48.39
CA LEU A 19 -8.42 -31.06 -48.41
C LEU A 19 -8.03 -29.90 -47.49
N GLU A 20 -7.49 -30.19 -46.31
CA GLU A 20 -7.04 -29.19 -45.32
C GLU A 20 -5.82 -28.42 -45.86
N ASP A 21 -4.75 -29.13 -46.25
CA ASP A 21 -3.53 -28.55 -46.83
C ASP A 21 -3.81 -27.75 -48.12
N MET A 22 -4.81 -28.17 -48.90
CA MET A 22 -5.29 -27.46 -50.09
C MET A 22 -5.93 -26.11 -49.73
N CYS A 23 -6.81 -26.08 -48.72
CA CYS A 23 -7.46 -24.85 -48.28
C CYS A 23 -6.48 -23.89 -47.58
N GLU A 24 -5.57 -24.43 -46.77
CA GLU A 24 -4.48 -23.65 -46.14
C GLU A 24 -3.59 -22.98 -47.19
N SER A 25 -3.21 -23.72 -48.24
CA SER A 25 -2.44 -23.16 -49.37
C SER A 25 -3.21 -22.05 -50.10
N LEU A 26 -4.53 -22.20 -50.30
CA LEU A 26 -5.39 -21.15 -50.86
C LEU A 26 -5.45 -19.90 -49.97
N HIS A 27 -5.60 -20.11 -48.67
CA HIS A 27 -5.66 -19.03 -47.68
C HIS A 27 -4.36 -18.21 -47.67
N HIS A 28 -3.20 -18.87 -47.67
CA HIS A 28 -1.91 -18.18 -47.75
C HIS A 28 -1.69 -17.45 -49.08
N MET A 29 -2.11 -18.03 -50.20
CA MET A 29 -2.06 -17.34 -51.50
C MET A 29 -2.92 -16.05 -51.49
N ARG A 30 -4.08 -16.06 -50.82
CA ARG A 30 -4.94 -14.87 -50.66
C ARG A 30 -4.26 -13.78 -49.81
N LEU A 31 -3.63 -14.16 -48.71
CA LEU A 31 -2.91 -13.23 -47.84
C LEU A 31 -1.73 -12.56 -48.57
N GLU A 32 -0.93 -13.32 -49.32
CA GLU A 32 0.21 -12.77 -50.07
C GLU A 32 -0.22 -11.83 -51.22
N VAL A 33 -1.35 -12.13 -51.88
CA VAL A 33 -1.94 -11.24 -52.89
C VAL A 33 -2.54 -9.97 -52.25
N ALA A 34 -3.06 -10.05 -51.02
CA ALA A 34 -3.64 -8.92 -50.29
C ALA A 34 -2.59 -7.99 -49.63
N GLN A 35 -1.42 -8.53 -49.22
CA GLN A 35 -0.36 -7.78 -48.53
C GLN A 35 0.54 -6.95 -49.47
N THR A 36 0.44 -7.13 -50.79
CA THR A 36 1.21 -6.37 -51.78
C THR A 36 0.49 -5.05 -52.13
N ASP A 37 0.98 -3.94 -51.57
CA ASP A 37 0.39 -2.61 -51.67
C ASP A 37 0.03 -2.21 -53.12
N SER A 38 -1.21 -1.74 -53.27
CA SER A 38 -1.92 -1.29 -54.48
C SER A 38 -1.31 -0.12 -55.28
N THR A 39 -0.02 0.20 -55.10
CA THR A 39 0.58 1.44 -55.63
C THR A 39 1.41 1.30 -56.91
N GLN A 40 1.57 0.10 -57.48
CA GLN A 40 2.11 -0.04 -58.83
C GLN A 40 1.32 -1.06 -59.65
N ASN A 41 1.11 -0.74 -60.93
CA ASN A 41 0.51 -1.60 -61.96
C ASN A 41 1.48 -2.75 -62.29
N ASP A 42 1.88 -3.54 -61.29
CA ASP A 42 2.87 -4.61 -61.45
C ASP A 42 2.23 -5.76 -62.25
N PRO A 43 2.75 -6.10 -63.45
CA PRO A 43 2.26 -7.24 -64.21
C PRO A 43 2.31 -8.55 -63.42
N THR A 44 3.22 -8.68 -62.45
CA THR A 44 3.37 -9.86 -61.59
C THR A 44 2.16 -10.08 -60.69
N GLN A 45 1.56 -9.01 -60.15
CA GLN A 45 0.38 -9.08 -59.29
C GLN A 45 -0.87 -9.54 -60.07
N LYS A 46 -1.01 -9.10 -61.33
CA LYS A 46 -2.09 -9.57 -62.21
C LYS A 46 -1.94 -11.05 -62.52
N VAL A 47 -0.71 -11.53 -62.71
CA VAL A 47 -0.42 -12.94 -62.91
C VAL A 47 -0.73 -13.75 -61.65
N TYR A 48 -0.31 -13.29 -60.47
CA TYR A 48 -0.63 -13.96 -59.20
C TYR A 48 -2.13 -13.99 -58.90
N ALA A 49 -2.85 -12.90 -59.17
CA ALA A 49 -4.31 -12.86 -59.04
C ALA A 49 -5.02 -13.83 -60.01
N GLU A 50 -4.55 -13.95 -61.26
CA GLU A 50 -5.11 -14.89 -62.23
C GLU A 50 -4.78 -16.35 -61.87
N ILE A 51 -3.57 -16.61 -61.35
CA ILE A 51 -3.19 -17.94 -60.84
C ILE A 51 -4.05 -18.31 -59.63
N LEU A 52 -4.22 -17.40 -58.67
CA LEU A 52 -5.10 -17.60 -57.52
C LEU A 52 -6.53 -17.90 -57.99
N ARG A 53 -7.08 -17.12 -58.92
CA ARG A 53 -8.41 -17.36 -59.50
C ARG A 53 -8.51 -18.74 -60.14
N SER A 54 -7.49 -19.18 -60.88
CA SER A 54 -7.47 -20.51 -61.48
C SER A 54 -7.43 -21.62 -60.42
N CYS A 55 -6.65 -21.44 -59.35
CA CYS A 55 -6.62 -22.37 -58.21
C CYS A 55 -7.98 -22.41 -57.48
N GLU A 56 -8.63 -21.26 -57.28
CA GLU A 56 -9.96 -21.17 -56.70
C GLU A 56 -11.00 -21.91 -57.56
N GLU A 57 -11.03 -21.68 -58.87
CA GLU A 57 -11.92 -22.41 -59.80
C GLU A 57 -11.70 -23.93 -59.74
N LYS A 58 -10.43 -24.37 -59.68
CA LYS A 58 -10.11 -25.81 -59.54
C LYS A 58 -10.54 -26.38 -58.20
N SER A 59 -10.41 -25.62 -57.12
CA SER A 59 -10.84 -26.04 -55.78
C SER A 59 -12.36 -26.25 -55.69
N GLN A 60 -13.15 -25.56 -56.52
CA GLN A 60 -14.60 -25.74 -56.58
C GLN A 60 -15.00 -27.17 -56.96
N SER A 61 -14.15 -27.89 -57.70
CA SER A 61 -14.39 -29.31 -58.04
C SER A 61 -14.41 -30.24 -56.81
N LYS A 62 -13.82 -29.82 -55.69
CA LYS A 62 -13.74 -30.58 -54.43
C LYS A 62 -14.83 -30.23 -53.41
N LYS A 63 -15.74 -29.29 -53.75
CA LYS A 63 -16.85 -28.88 -52.85
C LYS A 63 -17.69 -30.04 -52.35
N GLN A 64 -17.97 -31.05 -53.19
CA GLN A 64 -18.75 -32.21 -52.77
C GLN A 64 -18.05 -33.03 -51.69
N LEU A 65 -16.74 -33.30 -51.85
CA LEU A 65 -15.95 -34.04 -50.87
C LEU A 65 -15.83 -33.30 -49.53
N ILE A 66 -15.67 -31.98 -49.57
CA ILE A 66 -15.63 -31.14 -48.36
C ILE A 66 -17.00 -31.13 -47.67
N ASN A 67 -18.10 -31.06 -48.43
CA ASN A 67 -19.45 -31.14 -47.85
C ASN A 67 -19.71 -32.51 -47.21
N GLU A 68 -19.25 -33.61 -47.83
CA GLU A 68 -19.34 -34.95 -47.25
C GLU A 68 -18.50 -35.08 -45.97
N TYR A 69 -17.28 -34.54 -45.96
CA TYR A 69 -16.42 -34.49 -44.76
C TYR A 69 -17.07 -33.66 -43.65
N PHE A 70 -17.63 -32.51 -43.99
CA PHE A 70 -18.34 -31.63 -43.06
C PHE A 70 -19.58 -32.30 -42.45
N ILE A 71 -20.41 -32.94 -43.27
CA ILE A 71 -21.58 -33.71 -42.81
C ILE A 71 -21.12 -34.87 -41.92
N ARG A 72 -20.01 -35.54 -42.25
CA ARG A 72 -19.41 -36.58 -41.41
C ARG A 72 -18.95 -36.06 -40.05
N CYS A 73 -18.32 -34.88 -39.99
CA CYS A 73 -17.96 -34.24 -38.72
C CYS A 73 -19.20 -33.87 -37.90
N CYS A 74 -20.25 -33.33 -38.53
CA CYS A 74 -21.50 -32.98 -37.84
C CYS A 74 -22.34 -34.19 -37.40
N SER A 75 -22.24 -35.32 -38.10
CA SER A 75 -23.02 -36.54 -37.85
C SER A 75 -22.30 -37.58 -36.97
N GLY A 76 -21.02 -37.34 -36.67
CA GLY A 76 -20.20 -38.22 -35.85
C GLY A 76 -20.81 -38.51 -34.47
N THR A 77 -20.73 -39.77 -34.04
CA THR A 77 -21.11 -40.20 -32.69
C THR A 77 -20.08 -39.81 -31.63
N GLU A 78 -18.83 -39.58 -32.05
CA GLU A 78 -17.74 -39.11 -31.20
C GLU A 78 -17.92 -37.61 -30.92
N ARG A 79 -18.03 -37.24 -29.64
CA ARG A 79 -18.26 -35.86 -29.19
C ARG A 79 -17.18 -35.41 -28.21
N ASN A 80 -15.93 -35.70 -28.55
CA ASN A 80 -14.75 -35.33 -27.78
C ASN A 80 -14.13 -34.05 -28.34
N GLU A 81 -13.12 -33.47 -27.68
CA GLU A 81 -12.43 -32.26 -28.15
C GLU A 81 -11.84 -32.42 -29.56
N ILE A 82 -11.39 -33.62 -29.90
CA ILE A 82 -10.93 -33.97 -31.26
C ILE A 82 -12.03 -33.78 -32.30
N ALA A 83 -13.28 -34.11 -31.98
CA ALA A 83 -14.41 -33.94 -32.90
C ALA A 83 -14.76 -32.45 -33.09
N LEU A 84 -14.59 -31.64 -32.03
CA LEU A 84 -14.79 -30.20 -32.10
C LEU A 84 -13.70 -29.52 -32.95
N GLN A 85 -12.43 -29.92 -32.80
CA GLN A 85 -11.33 -29.44 -33.64
C GLN A 85 -11.55 -29.82 -35.13
N LYS A 86 -11.95 -31.06 -35.40
CA LYS A 86 -12.31 -31.52 -36.76
C LYS A 86 -13.47 -30.73 -37.35
N LEU A 87 -14.46 -30.36 -36.53
CA LEU A 87 -15.56 -29.51 -36.96
C LEU A 87 -15.07 -28.09 -37.28
N LEU A 88 -14.26 -27.47 -36.43
CA LEU A 88 -13.71 -26.13 -36.68
C LEU A 88 -12.87 -26.11 -37.96
N SER A 89 -12.02 -27.12 -38.18
CA SER A 89 -11.28 -27.31 -39.45
C SER A 89 -12.23 -27.42 -40.66
N ALA A 90 -13.28 -28.23 -40.55
CA ALA A 90 -14.28 -28.35 -41.61
C ALA A 90 -15.02 -27.04 -41.88
N VAL A 91 -15.30 -26.24 -40.86
CA VAL A 91 -15.91 -24.91 -40.98
C VAL A 91 -14.96 -23.95 -41.71
N THR A 92 -13.67 -23.93 -41.37
CA THR A 92 -12.65 -23.14 -42.07
C THR A 92 -12.60 -23.49 -43.56
N MET A 93 -12.51 -24.78 -43.90
CA MET A 93 -12.51 -25.23 -45.30
C MET A 93 -13.79 -24.80 -46.05
N CYS A 94 -14.96 -24.89 -45.39
CA CYS A 94 -16.21 -24.45 -45.99
C CYS A 94 -16.28 -22.93 -46.20
N LEU A 95 -15.69 -22.12 -45.30
CA LEU A 95 -15.59 -20.67 -45.47
C LEU A 95 -14.62 -20.30 -46.60
N ASP A 96 -13.47 -20.95 -46.68
CA ASP A 96 -12.46 -20.73 -47.72
C ASP A 96 -13.00 -20.99 -49.13
N LEU A 97 -13.92 -21.95 -49.28
CA LEU A 97 -14.59 -22.25 -50.54
C LEU A 97 -15.94 -21.53 -50.74
N GLN A 98 -16.27 -20.58 -49.85
CA GLN A 98 -17.51 -19.80 -49.87
C GLN A 98 -18.76 -20.70 -49.93
N MET A 99 -18.73 -21.82 -49.20
CA MET A 99 -19.80 -22.82 -49.17
C MET A 99 -20.81 -22.59 -48.05
N LEU A 100 -20.51 -21.74 -47.08
CA LEU A 100 -21.40 -21.38 -45.99
C LEU A 100 -22.07 -20.05 -46.32
N THR A 101 -23.39 -20.07 -46.49
CA THR A 101 -24.21 -18.87 -46.43
C THR A 101 -25.07 -18.87 -45.17
N VAL A 102 -25.47 -17.67 -44.79
CA VAL A 102 -26.16 -17.33 -43.54
C VAL A 102 -27.49 -18.08 -43.31
N ASN A 103 -28.08 -18.68 -44.36
CA ASN A 103 -29.36 -19.38 -44.31
C ASN A 103 -29.27 -20.87 -44.66
N ASP A 104 -28.08 -21.44 -44.77
CA ASP A 104 -27.89 -22.82 -45.23
C ASP A 104 -28.25 -23.88 -44.18
N GLN A 105 -28.68 -25.05 -44.69
CA GLN A 105 -28.91 -26.25 -43.88
C GLN A 105 -27.64 -26.67 -43.09
N ASN A 106 -26.47 -26.38 -43.63
CA ASN A 106 -25.17 -26.63 -43.01
C ASN A 106 -24.99 -25.84 -41.71
N MET A 107 -25.44 -24.57 -41.66
CA MET A 107 -25.41 -23.76 -40.44
C MET A 107 -26.27 -24.35 -39.32
N LYS A 108 -27.45 -24.90 -39.67
CA LYS A 108 -28.31 -25.58 -38.70
C LYS A 108 -27.69 -26.87 -38.18
N GLN A 109 -26.97 -27.62 -39.02
CA GLN A 109 -26.26 -28.83 -38.61
C GLN A 109 -25.15 -28.52 -37.61
N ILE A 110 -24.38 -27.45 -37.84
CA ILE A 110 -23.33 -27.02 -36.91
C ILE A 110 -23.93 -26.58 -35.58
N GLN A 111 -24.95 -25.72 -35.61
CA GLN A 111 -25.65 -25.29 -34.39
C GLN A 111 -26.17 -26.49 -33.59
N THR A 112 -26.71 -27.50 -34.28
CA THR A 112 -27.20 -28.73 -33.64
C THR A 112 -26.07 -29.51 -33.01
N PHE A 113 -24.95 -29.70 -33.72
CA PHE A 113 -23.77 -30.39 -33.19
C PHE A 113 -23.22 -29.68 -31.95
N LEU A 114 -22.99 -28.36 -32.04
CA LEU A 114 -22.41 -27.57 -30.94
C LEU A 114 -23.32 -27.55 -29.72
N SER A 115 -24.63 -27.34 -29.94
CA SER A 115 -25.61 -27.38 -28.84
C SER A 115 -25.57 -28.73 -28.13
N GLN A 116 -25.52 -29.83 -28.88
CA GLN A 116 -25.48 -31.17 -28.30
C GLN A 116 -24.14 -31.51 -27.63
N HIS A 117 -23.02 -31.05 -28.20
CA HIS A 117 -21.69 -31.21 -27.62
C HIS A 117 -21.59 -30.49 -26.28
N PHE A 118 -21.93 -29.19 -26.25
CA PHE A 118 -21.89 -28.40 -25.04
C PHE A 118 -22.97 -28.80 -24.03
N GLN A 119 -24.15 -29.27 -24.46
CA GLN A 119 -25.16 -29.83 -23.55
C GLN A 119 -24.64 -31.06 -22.81
N ARG A 120 -23.94 -31.95 -23.52
CA ARG A 120 -23.29 -33.11 -22.89
C ARG A 120 -22.20 -32.68 -21.92
N LYS A 121 -21.33 -31.74 -22.33
CA LYS A 121 -20.25 -31.24 -21.47
C LYS A 121 -20.81 -30.57 -20.21
N ALA A 122 -21.79 -29.68 -20.36
CA ALA A 122 -22.51 -29.06 -19.25
C ALA A 122 -23.11 -30.08 -18.28
N THR A 123 -23.75 -31.13 -18.81
CA THR A 123 -24.33 -32.20 -17.97
C THR A 123 -23.24 -32.93 -17.18
N ILE A 124 -22.13 -33.30 -17.84
CA ILE A 124 -21.00 -33.99 -17.18
C ILE A 124 -20.39 -33.11 -16.08
N VAL A 125 -20.13 -31.83 -16.37
CA VAL A 125 -19.56 -30.88 -15.41
C VAL A 125 -20.51 -30.70 -14.22
N TYR A 126 -21.79 -30.46 -14.48
CA TYR A 126 -22.79 -30.26 -13.43
C TYR A 126 -22.97 -31.51 -12.56
N GLU A 127 -23.07 -32.70 -13.15
CA GLU A 127 -23.16 -33.97 -12.42
C GLU A 127 -21.89 -34.25 -11.60
N SER A 128 -20.71 -33.93 -12.15
CA SER A 128 -19.43 -34.03 -11.44
C SER A 128 -19.41 -33.13 -10.21
N VAL A 129 -19.78 -31.85 -10.35
CA VAL A 129 -19.88 -30.89 -9.24
C VAL A 129 -20.89 -31.39 -8.19
N CYS A 130 -22.06 -31.88 -8.61
CA CYS A 130 -23.06 -32.44 -7.69
C CYS A 130 -22.54 -33.68 -6.94
N LYS A 131 -21.81 -34.56 -7.62
CA LYS A 131 -21.22 -35.74 -7.02
C LYS A 131 -20.13 -35.37 -6.00
N CYS A 132 -19.19 -34.52 -6.39
CA CYS A 132 -18.14 -34.02 -5.51
C CYS A 132 -18.73 -33.33 -4.28
N LYS A 133 -19.77 -32.51 -4.45
CA LYS A 133 -20.53 -31.90 -3.36
C LYS A 133 -21.05 -32.93 -2.35
N ASN A 134 -21.67 -34.01 -2.83
CA ASN A 134 -22.23 -35.04 -1.97
C ASN A 134 -21.17 -35.89 -1.25
N GLU A 135 -20.00 -36.05 -1.86
CA GLU A 135 -18.88 -36.82 -1.31
C GLU A 135 -17.96 -36.00 -0.38
N ALA A 136 -18.06 -34.66 -0.43
CA ALA A 136 -17.18 -33.77 0.29
C ALA A 136 -17.37 -33.86 1.81
N ARG A 137 -16.28 -34.14 2.52
CA ARG A 137 -16.27 -34.26 3.99
C ARG A 137 -15.71 -33.00 4.62
N ALA A 138 -16.34 -32.58 5.72
CA ALA A 138 -15.79 -31.53 6.56
C ALA A 138 -14.50 -32.00 7.23
N ASN A 139 -13.51 -31.12 7.28
CA ASN A 139 -12.30 -31.30 8.07
C ASN A 139 -12.61 -31.20 9.57
N ALA A 140 -11.59 -31.36 10.42
CA ALA A 140 -11.70 -31.30 11.88
C ALA A 140 -12.39 -30.02 12.40
N PHE A 141 -12.35 -28.94 11.62
CA PHE A 141 -12.92 -27.63 11.93
C PHE A 141 -14.25 -27.38 11.23
N GLY A 142 -14.91 -28.40 10.66
CA GLY A 142 -16.19 -28.22 9.96
C GLY A 142 -16.06 -27.59 8.56
N TYR A 143 -14.84 -27.32 8.09
CA TYR A 143 -14.56 -26.70 6.79
C TYR A 143 -14.46 -27.74 5.68
N ILE A 144 -15.05 -27.46 4.54
CA ILE A 144 -14.94 -28.28 3.34
C ILE A 144 -14.24 -27.40 2.30
N GLU A 145 -13.04 -27.79 1.88
CA GLU A 145 -12.35 -27.17 0.76
C GLU A 145 -13.07 -27.59 -0.52
N ARG A 146 -13.75 -26.66 -1.21
CA ARG A 146 -14.63 -27.01 -2.35
C ARG A 146 -14.17 -26.34 -3.63
N ASN A 147 -12.88 -26.51 -3.92
CA ASN A 147 -12.25 -26.07 -5.18
C ASN A 147 -12.95 -26.65 -6.41
N PHE A 148 -13.68 -27.77 -6.27
CA PHE A 148 -14.46 -28.38 -7.35
C PHE A 148 -15.52 -27.45 -7.98
N TYR A 149 -16.03 -26.43 -7.27
CA TYR A 149 -16.88 -25.40 -7.89
C TYR A 149 -16.10 -24.53 -8.87
N VAL A 150 -14.92 -24.07 -8.44
CA VAL A 150 -14.01 -23.26 -9.25
C VAL A 150 -13.52 -24.07 -10.44
N GLU A 151 -13.16 -25.33 -10.24
CA GLU A 151 -12.75 -26.25 -11.31
C GLU A 151 -13.88 -26.48 -12.32
N GLY A 152 -15.10 -26.78 -11.86
CA GLY A 152 -16.25 -26.98 -12.75
C GLY A 152 -16.61 -25.72 -13.53
N LEU A 153 -16.57 -24.55 -12.89
CA LEU A 153 -16.76 -23.26 -13.58
C LEU A 153 -15.64 -23.00 -14.59
N ASN A 154 -14.39 -23.25 -14.22
CA ASN A 154 -13.24 -23.05 -15.10
C ASN A 154 -13.30 -23.98 -16.32
N GLU A 155 -13.67 -25.25 -16.12
CA GLU A 155 -13.85 -26.20 -17.21
C GLU A 155 -14.94 -25.75 -18.18
N MET A 156 -16.11 -25.35 -17.67
CA MET A 156 -17.23 -24.94 -18.53
C MET A 156 -16.95 -23.61 -19.25
N LEU A 157 -16.50 -22.59 -18.51
CA LEU A 157 -16.24 -21.26 -19.05
C LEU A 157 -15.04 -21.28 -19.99
N GLY A 158 -13.94 -21.94 -19.61
CA GLY A 158 -12.74 -22.08 -20.43
C GLY A 158 -13.05 -22.71 -21.77
N SER A 159 -13.78 -23.83 -21.78
CA SER A 159 -14.16 -24.53 -23.01
C SER A 159 -14.96 -23.65 -23.98
N VAL A 160 -15.87 -22.82 -23.47
CA VAL A 160 -16.65 -21.91 -24.31
C VAL A 160 -15.80 -20.75 -24.80
N MET A 161 -14.92 -20.20 -23.96
CA MET A 161 -14.01 -19.12 -24.34
C MET A 161 -12.99 -19.56 -25.40
N ASP A 162 -12.47 -20.77 -25.32
CA ASP A 162 -11.53 -21.31 -26.30
C ASP A 162 -12.17 -21.44 -27.69
N VAL A 163 -13.40 -21.97 -27.74
CA VAL A 163 -14.18 -22.05 -29.00
C VAL A 163 -14.57 -20.66 -29.49
N ALA A 164 -14.99 -19.78 -28.60
CA ALA A 164 -15.35 -18.41 -28.94
C ALA A 164 -14.16 -17.66 -29.55
N LYS A 165 -12.94 -17.91 -29.05
CA LYS A 165 -11.70 -17.34 -29.59
C LYS A 165 -11.36 -17.95 -30.95
N ALA A 166 -11.29 -19.27 -31.05
CA ALA A 166 -10.96 -19.96 -32.31
C ALA A 166 -11.95 -19.60 -33.43
N LEU A 167 -13.24 -19.53 -33.13
CA LEU A 167 -14.24 -19.13 -34.12
C LEU A 167 -14.10 -17.65 -34.51
N SER A 168 -13.74 -16.77 -33.56
CA SER A 168 -13.50 -15.36 -33.88
C SER A 168 -12.34 -15.21 -34.87
N GLU A 169 -11.28 -16.00 -34.72
CA GLU A 169 -10.12 -16.03 -35.63
C GLU A 169 -10.50 -16.60 -37.01
N ILE A 170 -11.29 -17.68 -37.05
CA ILE A 170 -11.71 -18.31 -38.32
C ILE A 170 -12.59 -17.39 -39.17
N VAL A 171 -13.43 -16.57 -38.53
CA VAL A 171 -14.44 -15.76 -39.22
C VAL A 171 -13.96 -14.33 -39.49
N GLU A 172 -12.78 -13.95 -38.96
CA GLU A 172 -12.16 -12.63 -39.15
C GLU A 172 -12.01 -12.30 -40.65
N GLY A 173 -12.53 -11.13 -41.06
CA GLY A 173 -12.42 -10.66 -42.44
C GLY A 173 -13.46 -11.23 -43.42
N CYS A 174 -14.40 -12.06 -42.95
CA CYS A 174 -15.55 -12.51 -43.75
C CYS A 174 -16.61 -11.40 -43.89
N GLU A 175 -17.26 -11.30 -45.05
CA GLU A 175 -18.32 -10.30 -45.32
C GLU A 175 -19.48 -10.34 -44.30
N TYR A 176 -19.74 -11.52 -43.70
CA TYR A 176 -20.82 -11.76 -42.73
C TYR A 176 -20.29 -12.13 -41.34
N GLU A 177 -19.10 -11.65 -40.96
CA GLU A 177 -18.40 -12.08 -39.74
C GLU A 177 -19.27 -12.08 -38.49
N HIS A 178 -19.87 -10.93 -38.16
CA HIS A 178 -20.72 -10.78 -36.98
C HIS A 178 -21.98 -11.64 -37.03
N THR A 179 -22.50 -11.91 -38.23
CA THR A 179 -23.69 -12.75 -38.42
C THR A 179 -23.37 -14.21 -38.19
N PHE A 180 -22.26 -14.71 -38.73
CA PHE A 180 -21.79 -16.07 -38.51
C PHE A 180 -21.46 -16.32 -37.05
N TYR A 181 -20.68 -15.42 -36.45
CA TYR A 181 -20.27 -15.51 -35.05
C TYR A 181 -21.49 -15.53 -34.11
N SER A 182 -22.43 -14.59 -34.29
CA SER A 182 -23.63 -14.51 -33.46
C SER A 182 -24.50 -15.76 -33.58
N GLN A 183 -24.72 -16.27 -34.80
CA GLN A 183 -25.52 -17.48 -35.02
C GLN A 183 -24.86 -18.75 -34.45
N PHE A 184 -23.54 -18.88 -34.54
CA PHE A 184 -22.82 -20.04 -34.02
C PHE A 184 -22.84 -20.09 -32.49
N MET A 185 -22.47 -18.97 -31.87
CA MET A 185 -22.18 -18.94 -30.43
C MET A 185 -23.42 -18.69 -29.57
N SER A 186 -24.52 -18.21 -30.16
CA SER A 186 -25.77 -17.93 -29.45
C SER A 186 -26.30 -19.11 -28.60
N PRO A 187 -26.50 -20.34 -29.14
CA PRO A 187 -26.97 -21.46 -28.32
C PRO A 187 -25.94 -21.91 -27.27
N VAL A 188 -24.65 -21.79 -27.58
CA VAL A 188 -23.55 -22.18 -26.69
C VAL A 188 -23.48 -21.25 -25.48
N HIS A 189 -23.49 -19.93 -25.69
CA HIS A 189 -23.51 -18.95 -24.61
C HIS A 189 -24.78 -19.05 -23.75
N ALA A 190 -25.95 -19.28 -24.37
CA ALA A 190 -27.20 -19.43 -23.63
C ALA A 190 -27.13 -20.61 -22.64
N LEU A 191 -26.69 -21.77 -23.12
CA LEU A 191 -26.51 -22.95 -22.28
C LEU A 191 -25.45 -22.73 -21.20
N CYS A 192 -24.31 -22.15 -21.57
CA CYS A 192 -23.20 -21.89 -20.65
C CYS A 192 -23.63 -21.00 -19.49
N VAL A 193 -24.35 -19.91 -19.78
CA VAL A 193 -24.89 -19.01 -18.76
C VAL A 193 -25.81 -19.73 -17.78
N GLU A 194 -26.78 -20.52 -18.26
CA GLU A 194 -27.73 -21.18 -17.36
C GLU A 194 -27.00 -22.18 -16.44
N VAL A 195 -26.10 -23.00 -16.98
CA VAL A 195 -25.34 -23.99 -16.20
C VAL A 195 -24.38 -23.32 -15.22
N THR A 196 -23.70 -22.26 -15.64
CA THR A 196 -22.85 -21.45 -14.76
C THR A 196 -23.66 -20.85 -13.61
N LEU A 197 -24.84 -20.31 -13.88
CA LEU A 197 -25.72 -19.77 -12.84
C LEU A 197 -26.22 -20.87 -11.89
N GLU A 198 -26.48 -22.08 -12.38
CA GLU A 198 -26.83 -23.23 -11.53
C GLU A 198 -25.66 -23.66 -10.62
N ILE A 199 -24.43 -23.70 -11.14
CA ILE A 199 -23.23 -24.02 -10.34
C ILE A 199 -22.97 -22.93 -9.29
N VAL A 200 -23.08 -21.64 -9.67
CA VAL A 200 -22.98 -20.51 -8.73
C VAL A 200 -24.10 -20.58 -7.68
N HIS A 201 -25.31 -20.96 -8.08
CA HIS A 201 -26.41 -21.14 -7.13
C HIS A 201 -26.10 -22.24 -6.10
N LEU A 202 -25.57 -23.38 -6.54
CA LEU A 202 -25.13 -24.47 -5.65
C LEU A 202 -24.03 -24.01 -4.69
N PHE A 203 -23.09 -23.18 -5.17
CA PHE A 203 -22.06 -22.56 -4.35
C PHE A 203 -22.66 -21.60 -3.30
N THR A 204 -23.67 -20.78 -3.67
CA THR A 204 -24.27 -19.79 -2.76
C THR A 204 -25.21 -20.39 -1.70
N ILE A 205 -25.93 -21.48 -2.01
CA ILE A 205 -26.82 -22.14 -1.03
C ILE A 205 -26.04 -23.01 -0.04
N GLU A 206 -24.80 -23.36 -0.37
CA GLU A 206 -24.03 -24.20 0.52
C GLU A 206 -23.74 -23.53 1.86
N GLY A 207 -23.93 -24.30 2.93
CA GLY A 207 -23.89 -23.85 4.32
C GLY A 207 -22.53 -23.40 4.86
N ARG A 208 -21.60 -22.87 4.04
CA ARG A 208 -20.41 -22.16 4.56
C ARG A 208 -20.85 -20.93 5.34
N MET A 209 -21.77 -20.14 4.77
CA MET A 209 -22.37 -18.99 5.46
C MET A 209 -23.21 -19.41 6.65
N GLU A 210 -23.96 -20.51 6.57
CA GLU A 210 -24.80 -20.99 7.68
C GLU A 210 -23.97 -21.59 8.83
N ALA A 211 -22.86 -22.27 8.54
CA ALA A 211 -21.92 -22.77 9.55
C ALA A 211 -21.13 -21.63 10.20
N TRP A 212 -20.69 -20.65 9.41
CA TRP A 212 -20.11 -19.42 9.91
C TRP A 212 -21.11 -18.64 10.76
N GLU A 213 -22.35 -18.45 10.29
CA GLU A 213 -23.42 -17.73 11.00
C GLU A 213 -23.73 -18.41 12.34
N ARG A 214 -23.88 -19.74 12.36
CA ARG A 214 -24.06 -20.50 13.61
C ARG A 214 -22.92 -20.26 14.60
N ARG A 215 -21.66 -20.33 14.14
CA ARG A 215 -20.49 -20.08 15.00
C ARG A 215 -20.38 -18.63 15.45
N ALA A 216 -20.63 -17.68 14.56
CA ALA A 216 -20.64 -16.25 14.89
C ALA A 216 -21.73 -15.93 15.92
N LEU A 217 -22.92 -16.52 15.79
CA LEU A 217 -23.99 -16.40 16.77
C LEU A 217 -23.66 -17.08 18.10
N GLU A 218 -23.00 -18.24 18.09
CA GLU A 218 -22.50 -18.90 19.30
C GLU A 218 -21.44 -18.05 20.01
N GLN A 219 -20.48 -17.48 19.26
CA GLN A 219 -19.47 -16.56 19.79
C GLN A 219 -20.11 -15.28 20.37
N ALA A 220 -21.05 -14.66 19.66
CA ALA A 220 -21.77 -13.48 20.14
C ALA A 220 -22.54 -13.76 21.44
N LYS A 221 -23.15 -14.95 21.57
CA LYS A 221 -23.81 -15.38 22.81
C LYS A 221 -22.82 -15.62 23.95
N LEU A 222 -21.65 -16.17 23.66
CA LEU A 222 -20.60 -16.41 24.66
C LEU A 222 -20.03 -15.08 25.19
N GLN A 223 -19.72 -14.14 24.29
CA GLN A 223 -19.24 -12.78 24.64
C GLN A 223 -20.26 -11.99 25.47
N ALA A 224 -21.57 -12.17 25.22
CA ALA A 224 -22.61 -11.53 26.03
C ALA A 224 -22.73 -12.10 27.47
N SER A 225 -22.12 -13.26 27.75
CA SER A 225 -22.30 -14.01 29.01
C SER A 225 -21.11 -13.97 29.98
N LYS A 226 -19.89 -13.69 29.50
CA LYS A 226 -18.66 -13.63 30.32
C LYS A 226 -17.72 -12.54 29.79
N SER A 227 -17.34 -11.59 30.66
CA SER A 227 -16.43 -10.48 30.32
C SER A 227 -14.96 -10.87 30.17
N ASP A 228 -14.55 -12.02 30.72
CA ASP A 228 -13.14 -12.39 30.90
C ASP A 228 -12.73 -13.66 30.13
N ILE A 229 -13.30 -13.87 28.94
CA ILE A 229 -12.79 -14.94 28.06
C ILE A 229 -11.63 -14.34 27.25
N PRO A 230 -10.41 -14.92 27.27
CA PRO A 230 -9.33 -14.48 26.41
C PRO A 230 -9.78 -14.57 24.95
N ILE A 231 -9.49 -13.54 24.17
CA ILE A 231 -9.90 -13.41 22.77
C ILE A 231 -9.10 -14.43 21.92
N GLU A 232 -9.42 -15.72 22.02
CA GLU A 232 -9.02 -16.80 21.09
C GLU A 232 -10.10 -17.90 21.17
N LEU A 233 -10.69 -18.40 20.08
CA LEU A 233 -10.10 -18.78 18.80
C LEU A 233 -10.75 -18.11 17.57
N ASP A 234 -9.84 -17.71 16.69
CA ASP A 234 -9.93 -16.99 15.41
C ASP A 234 -10.64 -17.71 14.26
N GLU A 235 -11.43 -18.74 14.55
CA GLU A 235 -11.95 -19.62 13.51
C GLU A 235 -12.96 -18.90 12.60
N SER A 236 -13.71 -17.91 13.08
CA SER A 236 -14.73 -17.22 12.28
C SER A 236 -14.15 -16.25 11.25
N LEU A 237 -13.10 -15.50 11.58
CA LEU A 237 -12.40 -14.64 10.62
C LEU A 237 -11.54 -15.44 9.64
N GLN A 238 -10.87 -16.49 10.11
CA GLN A 238 -10.13 -17.39 9.22
C GLN A 238 -11.05 -18.08 8.21
N MET A 239 -12.25 -18.50 8.63
CA MET A 239 -13.25 -19.08 7.72
C MET A 239 -13.77 -18.07 6.71
N MET A 240 -13.95 -16.82 7.11
CA MET A 240 -14.34 -15.74 6.21
C MET A 240 -13.25 -15.43 5.18
N ASP A 241 -12.00 -15.42 5.62
CA ASP A 241 -10.82 -15.22 4.77
C ASP A 241 -10.73 -16.29 3.67
N LEU A 242 -10.86 -17.57 4.03
CA LEU A 242 -10.91 -18.69 3.06
C LEU A 242 -12.10 -18.57 2.10
N PHE A 243 -13.26 -18.16 2.61
CA PHE A 243 -14.45 -17.96 1.79
C PHE A 243 -14.26 -16.82 0.78
N LEU A 244 -13.65 -15.71 1.20
CA LEU A 244 -13.33 -14.57 0.33
C LEU A 244 -12.31 -14.96 -0.76
N ASP A 245 -11.32 -15.80 -0.43
CA ASP A 245 -10.36 -16.34 -1.42
C ASP A 245 -11.08 -17.16 -2.52
N GLU A 246 -12.00 -18.06 -2.12
CA GLU A 246 -12.79 -18.85 -3.07
C GLU A 246 -13.78 -17.98 -3.88
N MET A 247 -14.48 -17.04 -3.23
CA MET A 247 -15.37 -16.08 -3.91
C MET A 247 -14.61 -15.25 -4.94
N THR A 248 -13.40 -14.82 -4.62
CA THR A 248 -12.52 -14.08 -5.54
C THR A 248 -12.21 -14.90 -6.79
N CYS A 249 -11.90 -16.19 -6.62
CA CYS A 249 -11.68 -17.10 -7.74
C CYS A 249 -12.93 -17.24 -8.63
N VAL A 250 -14.11 -17.39 -8.03
CA VAL A 250 -15.38 -17.46 -8.75
C VAL A 250 -15.64 -16.16 -9.51
N LEU A 251 -15.53 -15.00 -8.85
CA LEU A 251 -15.76 -13.70 -9.45
C LEU A 251 -14.79 -13.42 -10.61
N ARG A 252 -13.50 -13.75 -10.45
CA ARG A 252 -12.51 -13.65 -11.53
C ARG A 252 -12.95 -14.42 -12.78
N LEU A 253 -13.42 -15.65 -12.62
CA LEU A 253 -13.93 -16.47 -13.73
C LEU A 253 -15.16 -15.82 -14.39
N LEU A 254 -16.10 -15.33 -13.58
CA LEU A 254 -17.32 -14.68 -14.08
C LEU A 254 -17.00 -13.38 -14.83
N PHE A 255 -16.10 -12.52 -14.33
CA PHE A 255 -15.70 -11.28 -15.00
C PHE A 255 -14.90 -11.53 -16.29
N THR A 256 -14.03 -12.54 -16.28
CA THR A 256 -13.32 -12.98 -17.49
C THR A 256 -14.32 -13.39 -18.58
N TYR A 257 -15.33 -14.17 -18.20
CA TYR A 257 -16.38 -14.58 -19.12
C TYR A 257 -17.29 -13.42 -19.55
N GLN A 258 -17.61 -12.50 -18.66
CA GLN A 258 -18.38 -11.30 -18.98
C GLN A 258 -17.68 -10.46 -20.07
N SER A 259 -16.36 -10.34 -20.01
CA SER A 259 -15.56 -9.68 -21.04
C SER A 259 -15.66 -10.39 -22.41
N CYS A 260 -15.70 -11.73 -22.42
CA CYS A 260 -15.98 -12.52 -23.62
C CYS A 260 -17.40 -12.25 -24.17
N ILE A 261 -18.42 -12.27 -23.30
CA ILE A 261 -19.81 -11.97 -23.66
C ILE A 261 -19.95 -10.57 -24.27
N GLN A 262 -19.23 -9.58 -23.77
CA GLN A 262 -19.31 -8.21 -24.30
C GLN A 262 -18.92 -8.15 -25.79
N ARG A 263 -17.92 -8.93 -26.23
CA ARG A 263 -17.57 -9.06 -27.66
C ARG A 263 -18.72 -9.68 -28.46
N PHE A 264 -19.29 -10.77 -27.94
CA PHE A 264 -20.45 -11.41 -28.55
C PHE A 264 -21.65 -10.46 -28.69
N ARG A 265 -21.94 -9.64 -27.68
CA ARG A 265 -23.03 -8.64 -27.72
C ARG A 265 -22.84 -7.59 -28.82
N LYS A 266 -21.61 -7.14 -29.05
CA LYS A 266 -21.30 -6.23 -30.17
C LYS A 266 -21.68 -6.88 -31.50
N SER A 267 -21.28 -8.14 -31.72
CA SER A 267 -21.63 -8.90 -32.93
C SER A 267 -23.15 -9.10 -33.08
N VAL A 268 -23.87 -9.45 -32.01
CA VAL A 268 -25.33 -9.57 -32.03
C VAL A 268 -26.03 -8.25 -32.38
N THR A 269 -25.54 -7.13 -31.83
CA THR A 269 -26.12 -5.81 -32.10
C THR A 269 -25.95 -5.40 -33.56
N ILE A 270 -24.80 -5.72 -34.16
CA ILE A 270 -24.52 -5.45 -35.57
C ILE A 270 -25.41 -6.33 -36.48
N ASP A 271 -25.55 -7.62 -36.16
CA ASP A 271 -26.44 -8.53 -36.90
C ASP A 271 -27.92 -8.08 -36.85
N GLN A 272 -28.40 -7.65 -35.68
CA GLN A 272 -29.77 -7.14 -35.52
C GLN A 272 -30.05 -5.90 -36.38
N LYS A 273 -29.09 -4.97 -36.45
CA LYS A 273 -29.19 -3.79 -37.33
C LYS A 273 -29.21 -4.16 -38.81
N ALA A 274 -28.43 -5.17 -39.21
CA ALA A 274 -28.40 -5.64 -40.60
C ALA A 274 -29.72 -6.30 -41.02
N ARG A 275 -30.42 -6.97 -40.10
CA ARG A 275 -31.61 -7.79 -40.41
C ARG A 275 -32.97 -7.14 -40.17
N ASN A 276 -33.04 -5.96 -39.52
CA ASN A 276 -34.29 -5.28 -39.18
C ASN A 276 -35.35 -6.19 -38.51
N GLN A 277 -34.93 -7.23 -37.79
CA GLN A 277 -35.82 -8.25 -37.22
C GLN A 277 -35.42 -8.63 -35.80
N ASN A 278 -36.37 -8.51 -34.88
CA ASN A 278 -36.29 -9.07 -33.53
C ASN A 278 -36.79 -10.52 -33.56
N THR A 279 -35.92 -11.47 -33.87
CA THR A 279 -36.26 -12.90 -33.74
C THR A 279 -36.39 -13.28 -32.25
N SER A 280 -37.43 -14.02 -31.91
CA SER A 280 -37.75 -14.43 -30.52
C SER A 280 -36.63 -15.20 -29.82
N THR A 281 -35.78 -15.89 -30.59
CA THR A 281 -34.59 -16.58 -30.08
C THR A 281 -33.51 -15.60 -29.62
N LEU A 282 -33.18 -14.57 -30.40
CA LEU A 282 -32.19 -13.55 -30.01
C LEU A 282 -32.62 -12.82 -28.73
N LEU A 283 -33.91 -12.51 -28.59
CA LEU A 283 -34.46 -11.88 -27.38
C LEU A 283 -34.26 -12.75 -26.13
N LYS A 284 -34.44 -14.07 -26.24
CA LYS A 284 -34.20 -15.01 -25.13
C LYS A 284 -32.74 -15.03 -24.71
N ILE A 285 -31.79 -15.11 -25.66
CA ILE A 285 -30.36 -15.07 -25.36
C ILE A 285 -29.97 -13.75 -24.70
N THR A 286 -30.39 -12.60 -25.24
CA THR A 286 -30.11 -11.30 -24.62
C THR A 286 -30.64 -11.24 -23.19
N THR A 287 -31.81 -11.81 -22.93
CA THR A 287 -32.38 -11.88 -21.57
C THR A 287 -31.53 -12.74 -20.62
N SER A 288 -31.09 -13.93 -21.04
CA SER A 288 -30.19 -14.78 -20.23
C SER A 288 -28.85 -14.10 -19.98
N LEU A 289 -28.27 -13.43 -20.98
CA LEU A 289 -27.01 -12.68 -20.80
C LEU A 289 -27.17 -11.51 -19.84
N ASN A 290 -28.30 -10.80 -19.87
CA ASN A 290 -28.57 -9.72 -18.91
C ASN A 290 -28.76 -10.26 -17.49
N ARG A 291 -29.44 -11.42 -17.36
CA ARG A 291 -29.59 -12.11 -16.08
C ARG A 291 -28.24 -12.53 -15.51
N PHE A 292 -27.31 -13.01 -16.36
CA PHE A 292 -25.95 -13.33 -15.96
C PHE A 292 -25.24 -12.11 -15.35
N ASP A 293 -25.19 -10.98 -16.06
CA ASP A 293 -24.55 -9.75 -15.56
C ASP A 293 -25.16 -9.28 -14.25
N GLN A 294 -26.50 -9.31 -14.15
CA GLN A 294 -27.20 -8.93 -12.93
C GLN A 294 -26.77 -9.81 -11.75
N LYS A 295 -26.73 -11.14 -11.93
CA LYS A 295 -26.34 -12.06 -10.86
C LYS A 295 -24.86 -11.98 -10.51
N THR A 296 -23.98 -11.75 -11.49
CA THR A 296 -22.56 -11.50 -11.24
C THR A 296 -22.37 -10.19 -10.44
N ALA A 297 -23.11 -9.14 -10.78
CA ALA A 297 -23.07 -7.87 -10.04
C ALA A 297 -23.63 -8.00 -8.61
N GLU A 298 -24.73 -8.75 -8.42
CA GLU A 298 -25.27 -9.06 -7.09
C GLU A 298 -24.23 -9.82 -6.23
N LEU A 299 -23.58 -10.83 -6.79
CA LEU A 299 -22.53 -11.59 -6.09
C LEU A 299 -21.32 -10.72 -5.74
N ASN A 300 -20.89 -9.84 -6.66
CA ASN A 300 -19.82 -8.89 -6.42
C ASN A 300 -20.17 -7.89 -5.31
N GLY A 301 -21.42 -7.42 -5.26
CA GLY A 301 -21.91 -6.57 -4.19
C GLY A 301 -21.83 -7.25 -2.82
N ILE A 302 -22.19 -8.53 -2.73
CA ILE A 302 -22.05 -9.33 -1.50
C ILE A 302 -20.57 -9.48 -1.13
N TYR A 303 -19.71 -9.81 -2.09
CA TYR A 303 -18.27 -9.89 -1.88
C TYR A 303 -17.70 -8.60 -1.29
N MET A 304 -18.04 -7.43 -1.86
CA MET A 304 -17.57 -6.14 -1.37
C MET A 304 -18.01 -5.87 0.09
N LEU A 305 -19.23 -6.25 0.46
CA LEU A 305 -19.72 -6.11 1.83
C LEU A 305 -18.95 -7.01 2.82
N LEU A 306 -18.70 -8.27 2.43
CA LEU A 306 -17.97 -9.23 3.25
C LEU A 306 -16.49 -8.85 3.37
N GLU A 307 -15.87 -8.42 2.28
CA GLU A 307 -14.48 -7.94 2.26
C GLU A 307 -14.33 -6.70 3.14
N ARG A 308 -15.25 -5.74 3.05
CA ARG A 308 -15.27 -4.58 3.96
C ARG A 308 -15.42 -5.01 5.41
N PHE A 309 -16.37 -5.90 5.73
CA PHE A 309 -16.50 -6.41 7.10
C PHE A 309 -15.21 -7.08 7.59
N TYR A 310 -14.58 -7.91 6.76
CA TYR A 310 -13.32 -8.59 7.08
C TYR A 310 -12.19 -7.60 7.37
N ILE A 311 -12.02 -6.55 6.56
CA ILE A 311 -11.03 -5.49 6.80
C ILE A 311 -11.22 -4.89 8.20
N PHE A 312 -12.43 -4.39 8.49
CA PHE A 312 -12.69 -3.67 9.73
C PHE A 312 -12.57 -4.57 10.96
N GLN A 313 -13.06 -5.80 10.89
CA GLN A 313 -12.96 -6.74 12.01
C GLN A 313 -11.53 -7.23 12.23
N SER A 314 -10.77 -7.47 11.16
CA SER A 314 -9.37 -7.87 11.28
C SER A 314 -8.51 -6.75 11.87
N VAL A 315 -8.73 -5.49 11.46
CA VAL A 315 -8.05 -4.32 12.05
C VAL A 315 -8.50 -4.11 13.50
N HIS A 316 -9.80 -4.21 13.80
CA HIS A 316 -10.31 -4.14 15.17
C HIS A 316 -9.65 -5.18 16.06
N LYS A 317 -9.55 -6.43 15.59
CA LYS A 317 -8.93 -7.51 16.32
C LYS A 317 -7.45 -7.24 16.55
N ALA A 318 -6.71 -6.83 15.52
CA ALA A 318 -5.29 -6.46 15.64
C ALA A 318 -5.09 -5.39 16.72
N ILE A 319 -6.01 -4.41 16.78
CA ILE A 319 -6.03 -3.42 17.85
C ILE A 319 -6.28 -4.11 19.19
N GLU A 320 -7.33 -4.90 19.38
CA GLU A 320 -7.65 -5.53 20.68
C GLU A 320 -6.54 -6.43 21.24
N ILE A 321 -5.87 -7.22 20.39
CA ILE A 321 -4.81 -8.17 20.81
C ILE A 321 -3.41 -7.55 20.81
N ALA A 322 -3.29 -6.24 20.64
CA ALA A 322 -2.03 -5.53 20.52
C ALA A 322 -1.03 -5.87 21.65
N GLU A 323 0.14 -6.38 21.27
CA GLU A 323 1.24 -6.67 22.18
C GLU A 323 2.44 -5.76 21.91
N VAL A 324 3.39 -5.74 22.85
CA VAL A 324 4.66 -5.04 22.69
C VAL A 324 5.64 -5.95 21.94
N GLN A 325 6.10 -5.50 20.77
CA GLN A 325 7.07 -6.22 19.94
C GLN A 325 8.40 -5.48 19.87
N THR A 326 9.48 -6.25 19.75
CA THR A 326 10.84 -5.72 19.54
C THR A 326 11.18 -5.72 18.07
N LEU A 327 11.39 -4.54 17.48
CA LEU A 327 11.84 -4.41 16.09
C LEU A 327 13.34 -4.73 15.98
N GLU A 328 14.13 -4.08 16.84
CA GLU A 328 15.57 -4.29 17.01
C GLU A 328 15.89 -4.32 18.51
N ASN A 329 17.14 -4.61 18.88
CA ASN A 329 17.57 -4.58 20.29
C ASN A 329 17.21 -3.21 20.91
N SER A 330 16.37 -3.23 21.95
CA SER A 330 15.88 -2.06 22.69
C SER A 330 14.87 -1.13 22.00
N ILE A 331 14.47 -1.40 20.74
CA ILE A 331 13.44 -0.62 20.03
C ILE A 331 12.11 -1.38 20.06
N PHE A 332 11.11 -0.78 20.70
CA PHE A 332 9.78 -1.38 20.87
C PHE A 332 8.73 -0.69 20.01
N ILE A 333 7.84 -1.48 19.43
CA ILE A 333 6.67 -1.06 18.65
C ILE A 333 5.44 -1.88 19.09
N SER A 334 4.24 -1.39 18.77
CA SER A 334 3.02 -2.17 18.95
C SER A 334 2.82 -3.15 17.79
N SER A 335 2.41 -4.40 18.08
CA SER A 335 2.12 -5.42 17.06
C SER A 335 1.05 -4.98 16.04
N VAL A 336 0.16 -4.06 16.44
CA VAL A 336 -0.89 -3.48 15.59
C VAL A 336 -0.35 -2.99 14.26
N VAL A 337 0.88 -2.46 14.24
CA VAL A 337 1.52 -1.93 13.03
C VAL A 337 1.78 -3.05 12.01
N GLU A 338 2.36 -4.17 12.45
CA GLU A 338 2.66 -5.31 11.58
C GLU A 338 1.39 -6.06 11.19
N ASP A 339 0.52 -6.35 12.17
CA ASP A 339 -0.72 -7.10 11.96
C ASP A 339 -1.65 -6.37 10.98
N THR A 340 -1.81 -5.06 11.13
CA THR A 340 -2.62 -4.24 10.22
C THR A 340 -1.98 -4.19 8.82
N SER A 341 -0.66 -4.00 8.73
CA SER A 341 0.06 -4.01 7.45
C SER A 341 -0.15 -5.31 6.66
N PHE A 342 -0.05 -6.45 7.36
CA PHE A 342 -0.24 -7.78 6.79
C PHE A 342 -1.66 -7.97 6.26
N VAL A 343 -2.68 -7.70 7.09
CA VAL A 343 -4.09 -7.85 6.73
C VAL A 343 -4.46 -6.99 5.53
N LEU A 344 -4.11 -5.70 5.56
CA LEU A 344 -4.47 -4.77 4.49
C LEU A 344 -3.75 -5.11 3.18
N SER A 345 -2.48 -5.51 3.25
CA SER A 345 -1.74 -6.01 2.08
C SER A 345 -2.38 -7.26 1.49
N LYS A 346 -2.83 -8.21 2.32
CA LYS A 346 -3.50 -9.43 1.86
C LYS A 346 -4.80 -9.12 1.13
N VAL A 347 -5.64 -8.27 1.71
CA VAL A 347 -6.93 -7.88 1.13
C VAL A 347 -6.74 -7.15 -0.20
N LEU A 348 -5.76 -6.24 -0.29
CA LEU A 348 -5.40 -5.56 -1.54
C LEU A 348 -5.02 -6.57 -2.63
N MET A 349 -4.13 -7.52 -2.31
CA MET A 349 -3.72 -8.56 -3.26
C MET A 349 -4.91 -9.41 -3.70
N ARG A 350 -5.77 -9.84 -2.77
CA ARG A 350 -6.99 -10.59 -3.10
C ARG A 350 -7.91 -9.81 -4.05
N ALA A 351 -8.21 -8.55 -3.72
CA ALA A 351 -9.10 -7.72 -4.55
C ALA A 351 -8.54 -7.46 -5.96
N SER A 352 -7.21 -7.39 -6.12
CA SER A 352 -6.59 -7.27 -7.44
C SER A 352 -6.81 -8.51 -8.34
N GLN A 353 -6.97 -9.70 -7.73
CA GLN A 353 -7.19 -10.95 -8.47
C GLN A 353 -8.58 -11.01 -9.12
N CYS A 354 -9.54 -10.17 -8.72
CA CYS A 354 -10.82 -10.05 -9.41
C CYS A 354 -10.67 -9.45 -10.83
N ILE A 355 -9.56 -8.75 -11.11
CA ILE A 355 -9.28 -8.06 -12.39
C ILE A 355 -10.44 -7.15 -12.80
N GLN A 356 -11.05 -6.46 -11.82
CA GLN A 356 -12.18 -5.57 -12.06
C GLN A 356 -12.01 -4.27 -11.28
N TYR A 357 -11.86 -3.17 -12.02
CA TYR A 357 -11.49 -1.88 -11.48
C TYR A 357 -12.44 -1.37 -10.38
N PRO A 358 -13.78 -1.36 -10.55
CA PRO A 358 -14.71 -0.91 -9.51
C PRO A 358 -14.63 -1.71 -8.21
N THR A 359 -14.36 -3.02 -8.30
CA THR A 359 -14.24 -3.90 -7.14
C THR A 359 -12.96 -3.57 -6.36
N THR A 360 -11.82 -3.47 -7.06
CA THR A 360 -10.54 -3.12 -6.43
C THR A 360 -10.59 -1.72 -5.82
N LEU A 361 -11.17 -0.73 -6.51
CA LEU A 361 -11.31 0.64 -6.00
C LEU A 361 -12.16 0.70 -4.71
N SER A 362 -13.26 -0.06 -4.66
CA SER A 362 -14.08 -0.10 -3.44
C SER A 362 -13.36 -0.73 -2.27
N VAL A 363 -12.53 -1.76 -2.51
CA VAL A 363 -11.72 -2.38 -1.46
C VAL A 363 -10.63 -1.42 -1.00
N VAL A 364 -9.92 -0.76 -1.91
CA VAL A 364 -8.93 0.27 -1.59
C VAL A 364 -9.56 1.41 -0.77
N SER A 365 -10.77 1.85 -1.14
CA SER A 365 -11.52 2.86 -0.38
C SER A 365 -11.84 2.38 1.04
N ALA A 366 -12.21 1.10 1.21
CA ALA A 366 -12.44 0.51 2.52
C ALA A 366 -11.14 0.39 3.35
N ILE A 367 -9.99 0.13 2.70
CA ILE A 367 -8.69 0.11 3.36
C ILE A 367 -8.32 1.50 3.88
N VAL A 368 -8.44 2.54 3.06
CA VAL A 368 -8.17 3.94 3.46
C VAL A 368 -9.09 4.35 4.62
N ASP A 369 -10.38 4.01 4.53
CA ASP A 369 -11.35 4.28 5.59
C ASP A 369 -11.02 3.54 6.90
N ALA A 370 -10.55 2.29 6.84
CA ALA A 370 -10.09 1.56 8.04
C ALA A 370 -8.81 2.16 8.64
N LEU A 371 -7.88 2.63 7.79
CA LEU A 371 -6.68 3.33 8.23
C LEU A 371 -7.03 4.62 8.99
N ASP A 372 -8.00 5.38 8.50
CA ASP A 372 -8.41 6.65 9.09
C ASP A 372 -9.30 6.47 10.34
N SER A 373 -10.34 5.66 10.23
CA SER A 373 -11.37 5.56 11.27
C SER A 373 -10.99 4.66 12.45
N MET A 374 -10.07 3.70 12.27
CA MET A 374 -9.70 2.72 13.30
C MET A 374 -8.21 2.75 13.64
N TYR A 375 -7.35 2.61 12.64
CA TYR A 375 -5.92 2.43 12.85
C TYR A 375 -5.26 3.71 13.40
N LEU A 376 -5.47 4.86 12.78
CA LEU A 376 -4.94 6.15 13.25
C LEU A 376 -5.38 6.47 14.70
N PRO A 377 -6.68 6.40 15.07
CA PRO A 377 -7.12 6.55 16.45
C PRO A 377 -6.50 5.55 17.43
N ALA A 378 -6.24 4.31 16.98
CA ALA A 378 -5.60 3.31 17.83
C ALA A 378 -4.14 3.65 18.12
N ILE A 379 -3.39 4.12 17.11
CA ILE A 379 -2.01 4.60 17.29
C ILE A 379 -1.97 5.82 18.22
N LEU A 380 -2.89 6.77 18.05
CA LEU A 380 -3.01 7.95 18.91
C LEU A 380 -3.30 7.61 20.38
N LYS A 381 -4.03 6.51 20.63
CA LYS A 381 -4.39 6.04 21.98
C LYS A 381 -3.36 5.11 22.61
N LEU A 382 -2.28 4.76 21.91
CA LEU A 382 -1.22 3.90 22.45
C LEU A 382 -0.65 4.40 23.81
N PRO A 383 -0.42 5.71 24.02
CA PRO A 383 0.10 6.19 25.30
C PRO A 383 -0.82 5.89 26.50
N ASP A 384 -2.14 5.91 26.27
CA ASP A 384 -3.16 5.71 27.31
C ASP A 384 -3.45 4.23 27.60
N ARG A 385 -3.01 3.33 26.71
CA ARG A 385 -3.33 1.90 26.81
C ARG A 385 -2.50 1.19 27.88
N GLN A 386 -3.11 0.21 28.54
CA GLN A 386 -2.40 -0.67 29.47
C GLN A 386 -1.69 -1.77 28.68
N PHE A 387 -0.36 -1.79 28.76
CA PHE A 387 0.48 -2.85 28.23
C PHE A 387 1.20 -3.53 29.39
N ASP A 388 1.31 -4.85 29.35
CA ASP A 388 2.09 -5.60 30.33
C ASP A 388 3.57 -5.61 29.91
N PHE A 389 4.35 -4.68 30.47
CA PHE A 389 5.79 -4.62 30.25
C PHE A 389 6.58 -5.65 31.08
N SER A 390 5.91 -6.45 31.93
CA SER A 390 6.54 -7.41 32.85
C SER A 390 7.32 -8.50 32.10
N ALA A 391 6.87 -8.86 30.89
CA ALA A 391 7.55 -9.84 30.04
C ALA A 391 8.93 -9.38 29.53
N ILE A 392 9.18 -8.06 29.49
CA ILE A 392 10.43 -7.47 28.98
C ILE A 392 11.50 -7.45 30.09
N SER A 393 11.11 -7.20 31.34
CA SER A 393 12.03 -7.19 32.48
C SER A 393 12.64 -8.57 32.76
N ALA A 394 11.90 -9.66 32.49
CA ALA A 394 12.39 -11.03 32.65
C ALA A 394 13.52 -11.40 31.66
N LYS A 395 13.57 -10.78 30.47
CA LYS A 395 14.61 -11.01 29.46
C LYS A 395 15.85 -10.13 29.67
N SER A 396 15.69 -8.95 30.28
CA SER A 396 16.82 -8.04 30.61
C SER A 396 17.62 -8.48 31.85
N GLY A 397 16.98 -9.22 32.78
CA GLY A 397 17.59 -9.66 34.03
C GLY A 397 18.64 -10.78 33.94
N GLN A 398 18.92 -11.35 32.76
CA GLN A 398 19.87 -12.46 32.62
C GLN A 398 21.36 -12.06 32.60
N ASN A 399 21.70 -10.76 32.68
CA ASN A 399 23.09 -10.31 32.59
C ASN A 399 23.69 -9.71 33.88
N VAL A 400 23.05 -9.86 35.05
CA VAL A 400 23.71 -9.56 36.34
C VAL A 400 24.08 -10.86 37.05
N VAL A 401 25.27 -11.37 36.71
CA VAL A 401 25.94 -12.45 37.42
C VAL A 401 26.45 -11.93 38.77
N VAL A 402 25.91 -12.43 39.89
CA VAL A 402 26.67 -12.71 41.13
C VAL A 402 26.09 -13.95 41.85
N SER A 403 26.70 -15.10 41.57
CA SER A 403 27.11 -16.20 42.49
C SER A 403 26.70 -16.10 43.97
N LYS A 404 26.05 -17.05 44.65
CA LYS A 404 26.36 -18.46 45.05
C LYS A 404 25.20 -18.84 46.02
N SER A 405 24.75 -20.06 46.29
CA SER A 405 25.30 -21.43 46.22
C SER A 405 24.13 -22.42 46.35
N LYS A 406 24.33 -23.62 45.79
CA LYS A 406 23.49 -24.82 45.91
C LYS A 406 23.26 -25.22 47.37
N ASP A 407 22.04 -25.65 47.69
CA ASP A 407 21.77 -27.04 48.11
C ASP A 407 20.25 -27.32 48.03
N GLU A 408 19.95 -28.55 47.64
CA GLU A 408 18.63 -29.12 47.35
C GLU A 408 17.88 -29.56 48.62
N GLU A 409 16.60 -29.90 48.42
CA GLU A 409 15.72 -30.76 49.24
C GLU A 409 14.69 -30.12 50.19
N GLU A 410 13.45 -30.12 49.68
CA GLU A 410 12.20 -30.61 50.29
C GLU A 410 11.76 -30.19 51.72
N ALA A 411 10.65 -29.43 51.70
CA ALA A 411 9.39 -29.67 52.40
C ALA A 411 9.25 -29.52 53.94
N HIS A 412 8.32 -28.60 54.26
CA HIS A 412 7.34 -28.60 55.37
C HIS A 412 7.77 -28.13 56.79
N LYS A 413 7.35 -26.90 57.17
CA LYS A 413 6.19 -26.62 58.07
C LYS A 413 6.13 -25.16 58.58
N ASN A 414 4.95 -24.56 58.39
CA ASN A 414 4.15 -23.66 59.25
C ASN A 414 4.75 -22.50 60.09
N THR A 415 3.96 -21.42 60.03
CA THR A 415 3.50 -20.48 61.09
C THR A 415 4.17 -19.10 61.20
N ASP A 416 3.33 -18.09 60.95
CA ASP A 416 3.25 -16.74 61.53
C ASP A 416 4.53 -15.98 61.89
N GLN A 417 4.70 -14.81 61.26
CA GLN A 417 4.75 -13.54 61.98
C GLN A 417 4.60 -12.34 61.03
N ASN A 418 3.60 -11.52 61.35
CA ASN A 418 3.41 -10.18 60.80
C ASN A 418 4.40 -9.21 61.49
N GLU A 419 4.71 -8.13 60.79
CA GLU A 419 5.35 -6.88 61.25
C GLU A 419 6.89 -6.82 61.34
N ASN A 420 7.50 -6.21 60.31
CA ASN A 420 8.00 -4.84 60.39
C ASN A 420 8.48 -4.38 59.00
N ILE A 421 7.53 -4.01 58.13
CA ILE A 421 7.87 -3.17 56.98
C ILE A 421 8.15 -1.79 57.57
N SER A 422 9.42 -1.38 57.55
CA SER A 422 9.84 -0.07 58.02
C SER A 422 9.06 1.00 57.27
N PHE A 423 8.66 2.08 57.93
CA PHE A 423 8.04 3.24 57.26
C PHE A 423 8.95 3.80 56.13
N SER A 424 10.26 3.54 56.22
CA SER A 424 11.26 3.79 55.18
C SER A 424 11.15 2.85 53.97
N ASP A 425 10.73 1.59 54.15
CA ASP A 425 10.58 0.60 53.08
C ASP A 425 9.26 0.80 52.33
N LEU A 426 8.21 1.26 53.01
CA LEU A 426 6.96 1.68 52.35
C LEU A 426 7.16 2.97 51.54
N LEU A 427 8.01 3.89 52.01
CA LEU A 427 8.39 5.09 51.25
C LEU A 427 9.32 4.79 50.07
N LEU A 428 10.24 3.83 50.21
CA LEU A 428 11.09 3.37 49.09
C LEU A 428 10.28 2.59 48.04
N GLN A 429 9.28 1.81 48.45
CA GLN A 429 8.40 1.10 47.52
C GLN A 429 7.44 2.05 46.78
N ILE A 430 7.01 3.16 47.41
CA ILE A 430 6.24 4.22 46.75
C ILE A 430 7.11 5.06 45.80
N VAL A 431 8.35 5.36 46.19
CA VAL A 431 9.30 6.07 45.32
C VAL A 431 9.72 5.20 44.13
N ASP A 432 9.93 3.89 44.33
CA ASP A 432 10.17 2.95 43.23
C ASP A 432 8.90 2.71 42.39
N GLU A 433 7.69 2.71 42.97
CA GLU A 433 6.44 2.67 42.21
C GLU A 433 6.23 3.93 41.36
N ASP A 434 6.54 5.11 41.88
CA ASP A 434 6.38 6.36 41.13
C ASP A 434 7.46 6.52 40.07
N VAL A 435 8.72 6.17 40.36
CA VAL A 435 9.82 6.12 39.37
C VAL A 435 9.53 5.07 38.31
N THR A 436 9.03 3.88 38.69
CA THR A 436 8.62 2.89 37.69
C THR A 436 7.43 3.39 36.89
N ARG A 437 6.41 4.04 37.47
CA ARG A 437 5.28 4.62 36.72
C ARG A 437 5.74 5.68 35.73
N GLU A 438 6.68 6.55 36.08
CA GLU A 438 7.26 7.53 35.16
C GLU A 438 8.04 6.86 34.02
N LEU A 439 8.87 5.86 34.34
CA LEU A 439 9.58 5.07 33.33
C LEU A 439 8.64 4.29 32.40
N HIS A 440 7.51 3.78 32.93
CA HIS A 440 6.49 3.12 32.12
C HIS A 440 5.76 4.11 31.20
N LYS A 441 5.44 5.32 31.68
CA LYS A 441 4.87 6.39 30.85
C LYS A 441 5.82 6.78 29.73
N GLU A 442 7.11 6.92 30.04
CA GLU A 442 8.15 7.23 29.07
C GLU A 442 8.34 6.10 28.04
N ALA A 443 8.34 4.84 28.47
CA ALA A 443 8.42 3.69 27.58
C ALA A 443 7.23 3.61 26.62
N LYS A 444 6.01 3.93 27.10
CA LYS A 444 4.81 4.02 26.26
C LYS A 444 4.90 5.15 25.25
N LEU A 445 5.40 6.31 25.66
CA LEU A 445 5.61 7.45 24.77
C LEU A 445 6.59 7.12 23.64
N VAL A 446 7.74 6.52 23.99
CA VAL A 446 8.74 6.05 23.01
C VAL A 446 8.14 5.02 22.06
N MET A 447 7.37 4.05 22.57
CA MET A 447 6.70 3.06 21.74
C MET A 447 5.65 3.69 20.82
N ALA A 448 4.89 4.67 21.29
CA ALA A 448 3.92 5.41 20.48
C ALA A 448 4.62 6.17 19.35
N ILE A 449 5.73 6.86 19.63
CA ILE A 449 6.56 7.55 18.62
C ILE A 449 7.05 6.56 17.56
N ASN A 450 7.65 5.45 17.98
CA ASN A 450 8.14 4.43 17.05
C ASN A 450 7.00 3.83 16.22
N SER A 451 5.86 3.52 16.85
CA SER A 451 4.72 2.92 16.17
C SER A 451 4.09 3.89 15.16
N ALA A 452 3.96 5.17 15.49
CA ALA A 452 3.50 6.21 14.57
C ALA A 452 4.48 6.39 13.40
N PHE A 453 5.78 6.41 13.67
CA PHE A 453 6.80 6.47 12.62
C PHE A 453 6.76 5.26 11.68
N MET A 454 6.69 4.05 12.23
CA MET A 454 6.57 2.82 11.42
C MET A 454 5.25 2.77 10.65
N SER A 455 4.18 3.36 11.19
CA SER A 455 2.90 3.52 10.48
C SER A 455 3.04 4.33 9.20
N CYS A 456 3.86 5.39 9.18
CA CYS A 456 4.16 6.12 7.94
C CYS A 456 4.78 5.22 6.87
N GLN A 457 5.68 4.31 7.27
CA GLN A 457 6.33 3.38 6.32
C GLN A 457 5.34 2.35 5.79
N VAL A 458 4.48 1.81 6.66
CA VAL A 458 3.42 0.87 6.26
C VAL A 458 2.45 1.51 5.29
N VAL A 459 1.96 2.71 5.60
CA VAL A 459 1.00 3.44 4.78
C VAL A 459 1.61 3.84 3.43
N SER A 460 2.87 4.30 3.42
CA SER A 460 3.61 4.58 2.18
C SER A 460 3.87 3.31 1.36
N GLY A 461 4.23 2.20 2.02
CA GLY A 461 4.43 0.91 1.36
C GLY A 461 3.15 0.37 0.74
N LEU A 462 2.00 0.57 1.40
CA LEU A 462 0.70 0.22 0.86
C LEU A 462 0.32 1.11 -0.34
N ALA A 463 0.57 2.42 -0.26
CA ALA A 463 0.36 3.34 -1.39
C ALA A 463 1.13 2.89 -2.63
N ASN A 464 2.42 2.56 -2.48
CA ASN A 464 3.26 2.06 -3.57
C ASN A 464 2.70 0.76 -4.18
N LYS A 465 2.21 -0.18 -3.35
CA LYS A 465 1.57 -1.42 -3.84
C LYS A 465 0.28 -1.13 -4.61
N ILE A 466 -0.51 -0.14 -4.16
CA ILE A 466 -1.75 0.26 -4.86
C ILE A 466 -1.41 0.88 -6.22
N GLU A 467 -0.38 1.71 -6.30
CA GLU A 467 0.11 2.27 -7.57
C GLU A 467 0.61 1.18 -8.51
N GLU A 468 1.42 0.23 -8.01
CA GLU A 468 1.91 -0.90 -8.79
C GLU A 468 0.74 -1.72 -9.37
N ILE A 469 -0.30 -2.00 -8.59
CA ILE A 469 -1.50 -2.70 -9.06
C ILE A 469 -2.27 -1.86 -10.08
N SER A 470 -2.38 -0.54 -9.86
CA SER A 470 -3.04 0.37 -10.80
C SER A 470 -2.34 0.35 -12.15
N ASP A 471 -1.02 0.40 -12.17
CA ASP A 471 -0.23 0.44 -13.41
C ASP A 471 -0.16 -0.92 -14.11
N THR A 472 -0.08 -2.02 -13.36
CA THR A 472 0.07 -3.38 -13.92
C THR A 472 -1.26 -4.02 -14.33
N VAL A 473 -2.30 -3.90 -13.51
CA VAL A 473 -3.60 -4.55 -13.73
C VAL A 473 -4.57 -3.64 -14.50
N PHE A 474 -4.49 -2.32 -14.30
CA PHE A 474 -5.45 -1.35 -14.84
C PHE A 474 -4.80 -0.18 -15.61
N PRO A 475 -3.96 -0.44 -16.64
CA PRO A 475 -3.16 0.59 -17.32
C PRO A 475 -3.99 1.64 -18.10
N HIS A 476 -5.28 1.39 -18.33
CA HIS A 476 -6.16 2.25 -19.12
C HIS A 476 -7.22 2.97 -18.26
N GLU A 477 -7.24 2.73 -16.95
CA GLU A 477 -8.21 3.33 -16.03
C GLU A 477 -7.57 4.49 -15.24
N ALA A 478 -8.40 5.27 -14.55
CA ALA A 478 -7.91 6.33 -13.65
C ALA A 478 -7.13 5.73 -12.46
N LYS A 479 -6.09 6.42 -11.98
CA LYS A 479 -5.27 5.91 -10.88
C LYS A 479 -6.11 5.67 -9.64
N LEU A 480 -5.98 4.50 -9.03
CA LEU A 480 -6.76 4.10 -7.86
C LEU A 480 -6.63 5.10 -6.70
N LEU A 481 -5.41 5.61 -6.45
CA LEU A 481 -5.14 6.58 -5.38
C LEU A 481 -5.74 7.98 -5.63
N GLU A 482 -6.08 8.34 -6.86
CA GLU A 482 -6.76 9.61 -7.15
C GLU A 482 -8.26 9.53 -6.86
N CYS A 483 -8.79 8.31 -6.77
CA CYS A 483 -10.23 8.04 -6.65
C CYS A 483 -10.65 7.67 -5.21
N VAL A 484 -9.73 7.64 -4.25
CA VAL A 484 -10.05 7.33 -2.85
C VAL A 484 -10.65 8.53 -2.11
N PRO A 485 -11.47 8.30 -1.05
CA PRO A 485 -12.13 9.38 -0.31
C PRO A 485 -11.17 10.36 0.37
N ARG A 486 -10.04 9.87 0.86
CA ARG A 486 -8.99 10.66 1.51
C ARG A 486 -7.63 10.31 0.91
N PRO A 487 -6.82 11.29 0.47
CA PRO A 487 -5.48 11.03 -0.02
C PRO A 487 -4.62 10.36 1.05
N ILE A 488 -3.90 9.30 0.68
CA ILE A 488 -3.01 8.58 1.61
C ILE A 488 -1.88 9.49 2.14
N SER A 489 -1.46 10.50 1.35
CA SER A 489 -0.46 11.48 1.78
C SER A 489 -0.89 12.25 3.03
N GLU A 490 -2.17 12.60 3.15
CA GLU A 490 -2.68 13.31 4.32
C GLU A 490 -2.65 12.44 5.59
N LEU A 491 -2.82 11.12 5.44
CA LEU A 491 -2.67 10.19 6.58
C LEU A 491 -1.21 10.11 7.05
N ASN A 492 -0.26 10.06 6.11
CA ASN A 492 1.17 10.13 6.43
C ASN A 492 1.54 11.43 7.14
N ASP A 493 1.05 12.57 6.64
CA ASP A 493 1.29 13.87 7.27
C ASP A 493 0.74 13.89 8.70
N THR A 494 -0.45 13.32 8.92
CA THR A 494 -1.05 13.20 10.26
C THR A 494 -0.17 12.36 11.20
N PHE A 495 0.35 11.21 10.74
CA PHE A 495 1.26 10.40 11.57
C PHE A 495 2.58 11.13 11.88
N LEU A 496 3.13 11.89 10.93
CA LEU A 496 4.34 12.70 11.16
C LEU A 496 4.08 13.83 12.16
N GLU A 497 2.92 14.49 12.10
CA GLU A 497 2.51 15.48 13.09
C GLU A 497 2.44 14.86 14.49
N VAL A 498 1.90 13.64 14.62
CA VAL A 498 1.90 12.91 15.90
C VAL A 498 3.32 12.68 16.40
N VAL A 499 4.22 12.18 15.56
CA VAL A 499 5.63 11.99 15.93
C VAL A 499 6.25 13.29 16.46
N ASN A 500 6.04 14.41 15.77
CA ASN A 500 6.60 15.70 16.15
C ASN A 500 5.99 16.25 17.46
N ASN A 501 4.68 16.06 17.66
CA ASN A 501 3.98 16.48 18.87
C ASN A 501 4.44 15.68 20.10
N GLU A 502 4.60 14.37 19.97
CA GLU A 502 5.09 13.52 21.05
C GLU A 502 6.57 13.77 21.37
N ILE A 503 7.41 14.03 20.36
CA ILE A 503 8.80 14.48 20.57
C ILE A 503 8.84 15.81 21.32
N SER A 504 8.00 16.76 20.93
CA SER A 504 7.91 18.06 21.60
C SER A 504 7.46 17.91 23.06
N THR A 505 6.49 17.03 23.30
CA THR A 505 6.04 16.67 24.66
C THR A 505 7.18 16.07 25.47
N MET A 506 7.95 15.13 24.92
CA MET A 506 9.10 14.52 25.56
C MET A 506 10.19 15.53 25.95
N ILE A 507 10.44 16.54 25.11
CA ILE A 507 11.34 17.64 25.45
C ILE A 507 10.78 18.46 26.62
N GLN A 508 9.53 18.89 26.54
CA GLN A 508 8.92 19.77 27.55
C GLN A 508 8.73 19.08 28.91
N SER A 509 8.36 17.79 28.92
CA SER A 509 8.09 17.04 30.15
C SER A 509 9.34 16.49 30.81
N THR A 510 10.33 16.06 30.03
CA THR A 510 11.44 15.25 30.54
C THR A 510 12.78 15.96 30.42
N ILE A 511 13.10 16.56 29.27
CA ILE A 511 14.44 17.11 29.03
C ILE A 511 14.57 18.53 29.58
N LYS A 512 13.65 19.43 29.24
CA LYS A 512 13.66 20.84 29.61
C LYS A 512 13.76 21.06 31.12
N PRO A 513 12.92 20.44 31.98
CA PRO A 513 12.93 20.69 33.42
C PRO A 513 14.25 20.30 34.10
N HIS A 514 15.03 19.41 33.48
CA HIS A 514 16.31 18.96 34.01
C HIS A 514 17.48 19.78 33.47
N ILE A 515 17.46 20.18 32.19
CA ILE A 515 18.63 20.80 31.54
C ILE A 515 18.59 22.33 31.61
N GLU A 516 17.43 22.96 31.43
CA GLU A 516 17.32 24.43 31.39
C GLU A 516 17.72 25.09 32.73
N PRO A 517 17.20 24.67 33.91
CA PRO A 517 17.63 25.26 35.17
C PRO A 517 19.11 25.04 35.46
N LEU A 518 19.65 23.86 35.10
CA LEU A 518 21.08 23.56 35.25
C LEU A 518 21.94 24.44 34.34
N LEU A 519 21.49 24.73 33.12
CA LEU A 519 22.19 25.64 32.22
C LEU A 519 22.23 27.04 32.80
N HIS A 520 21.11 27.56 33.32
CA HIS A 520 21.06 28.87 33.96
C HIS A 520 22.02 28.95 35.18
N ASP A 521 21.96 27.99 36.09
CA ASP A 521 22.86 27.95 37.27
C ASP A 521 24.34 27.80 36.86
N TRP A 522 24.62 27.00 35.83
CA TRP A 522 25.98 26.84 35.31
C TRP A 522 26.51 28.12 34.68
N MET A 523 25.68 28.82 33.90
CA MET A 523 26.02 30.10 33.29
C MET A 523 26.31 31.17 34.35
N GLU A 524 25.53 31.23 35.44
CA GLU A 524 25.75 32.18 36.54
C GLU A 524 27.02 31.87 37.34
N THR A 525 27.30 30.59 37.63
CA THR A 525 28.34 30.21 38.59
C THR A 525 29.70 29.89 37.98
N LYS A 526 29.75 29.43 36.73
CA LYS A 526 30.97 28.90 36.09
C LYS A 526 31.43 29.68 34.87
N CYS A 527 30.52 30.30 34.11
CA CYS A 527 30.89 31.04 32.92
C CYS A 527 31.32 32.46 33.29
N GLN A 528 32.58 32.80 32.99
CA GLN A 528 33.13 34.15 33.17
C GLN A 528 33.69 34.62 31.84
N TYR A 529 33.21 35.78 31.37
CA TYR A 529 33.56 36.34 30.06
C TYR A 529 34.40 37.62 30.16
N VAL A 530 34.94 37.94 31.34
CA VAL A 530 36.00 38.94 31.49
C VAL A 530 37.32 38.18 31.60
N LEU A 531 37.99 37.99 30.46
CA LEU A 531 39.15 37.11 30.34
C LEU A 531 40.47 37.87 30.20
N SER A 532 41.52 37.36 30.83
CA SER A 532 42.90 37.74 30.48
C SER A 532 43.41 36.93 29.27
N SER A 533 44.45 37.42 28.59
CA SER A 533 45.08 36.70 27.46
C SER A 533 45.50 35.29 27.84
N ALA A 534 46.00 35.08 29.06
CA ALA A 534 46.41 33.75 29.54
C ALA A 534 45.23 32.80 29.76
N GLU A 535 44.07 33.31 30.17
CA GLU A 535 42.85 32.51 30.34
C GLU A 535 42.21 32.17 29.00
N PHE A 536 42.21 33.11 28.05
CA PHE A 536 41.78 32.86 26.67
C PHE A 536 42.63 31.78 26.00
N ASP A 537 43.96 31.87 26.07
CA ASP A 537 44.88 30.85 25.55
C ASP A 537 44.66 29.48 26.22
N ARG A 538 44.32 29.48 27.52
CA ARG A 538 44.02 28.25 28.26
C ARG A 538 42.77 27.55 27.72
N PHE A 539 41.69 28.28 27.45
CA PHE A 539 40.50 27.73 26.77
C PHE A 539 40.78 27.34 25.31
N GLY A 540 41.89 27.81 24.75
CA GLY A 540 42.44 27.30 23.50
C GLY A 540 42.78 25.81 23.52
N VAL A 541 43.25 25.31 24.68
CA VAL A 541 43.79 23.95 24.86
C VAL A 541 42.88 23.08 25.74
N GLN A 542 42.19 23.67 26.72
CA GLN A 542 41.27 23.00 27.63
C GLN A 542 39.81 23.29 27.24
N PRO A 543 38.88 22.35 27.48
CA PRO A 543 37.46 22.60 27.23
C PRO A 543 37.01 23.79 28.08
N SER A 544 36.29 24.70 27.42
CA SER A 544 35.69 25.86 28.09
C SER A 544 34.50 25.43 28.98
N PRO A 545 34.02 26.29 29.90
CA PRO A 545 32.93 25.93 30.81
C PRO A 545 31.65 25.48 30.11
N LEU A 546 31.29 26.10 28.97
CA LEU A 546 30.11 25.70 28.20
C LEU A 546 30.35 24.36 27.46
N THR A 547 31.55 24.16 26.92
CA THR A 547 31.93 22.89 26.29
C THR A 547 31.93 21.75 27.33
N GLU A 548 32.42 22.00 28.54
CA GLU A 548 32.38 21.04 29.66
C GLU A 548 30.93 20.70 30.06
N PHE A 549 30.03 21.69 30.10
CA PHE A 549 28.60 21.47 30.31
C PHE A 549 28.03 20.52 29.26
N MET A 550 28.32 20.78 27.98
CA MET A 550 27.85 19.93 26.87
C MET A 550 28.39 18.50 26.96
N GLU A 551 29.66 18.32 27.32
CA GLU A 551 30.21 16.98 27.49
C GLU A 551 29.57 16.22 28.66
N ARG A 552 29.31 16.92 29.77
CA ARG A 552 28.81 16.31 31.00
C ARG A 552 27.30 16.05 30.99
N TYR A 553 26.52 17.03 30.55
CA TYR A 553 25.06 17.04 30.68
C TYR A 553 24.32 16.74 29.38
N VAL A 554 25.01 16.72 28.23
CA VAL A 554 24.41 16.32 26.94
C VAL A 554 25.06 15.04 26.42
N ALA A 555 26.37 15.01 26.19
CA ALA A 555 27.02 13.84 25.60
C ALA A 555 27.07 12.62 26.54
N LYS A 556 27.19 12.85 27.85
CA LYS A 556 27.17 11.78 28.87
C LYS A 556 25.79 11.57 29.51
N ASN A 557 24.77 12.29 29.05
CA ASN A 557 23.42 12.19 29.59
C ASN A 557 22.84 10.78 29.39
N GLN A 558 22.39 10.15 30.48
CA GLN A 558 21.84 8.80 30.43
C GLN A 558 20.45 8.76 29.77
N ILE A 559 19.65 9.83 29.91
CA ILE A 559 18.31 9.93 29.31
C ILE A 559 18.44 9.98 27.78
N LEU A 560 19.29 10.87 27.25
CA LEU A 560 19.52 10.96 25.80
C LEU A 560 20.13 9.67 25.22
N LYS A 561 21.03 9.00 25.96
CA LYS A 561 21.56 7.69 25.56
C LYS A 561 20.49 6.61 25.53
N ARG A 562 19.56 6.61 26.49
CA ARG A 562 18.41 5.69 26.49
C ARG A 562 17.55 5.94 25.26
N TYR A 563 17.20 7.19 24.97
CA TYR A 563 16.43 7.54 23.77
C TYR A 563 17.13 7.17 22.48
N GLN A 564 18.45 7.35 22.40
CA GLN A 564 19.24 6.90 21.25
C GLN A 564 19.16 5.38 21.01
N GLN A 565 19.00 4.60 22.07
CA GLN A 565 18.87 3.14 22.00
C GLN A 565 17.43 2.67 21.78
N SER A 566 16.44 3.47 22.16
CA SER A 566 15.03 3.06 22.18
C SER A 566 14.18 3.63 21.05
N LEU A 567 14.56 4.76 20.46
CA LEU A 567 13.87 5.37 19.33
C LEU A 567 14.42 4.87 17.99
N CYS A 568 13.56 4.82 16.99
CA CYS A 568 13.99 4.68 15.61
C CYS A 568 14.93 5.85 15.21
N HIS A 569 15.81 5.61 14.25
CA HIS A 569 16.87 6.55 13.87
C HIS A 569 16.34 7.94 13.46
N GLU A 570 15.27 8.03 12.64
CA GLU A 570 14.70 9.31 12.22
C GLU A 570 13.98 10.07 13.34
N PRO A 571 13.12 9.44 14.16
CA PRO A 571 12.59 10.07 15.37
C PRO A 571 13.67 10.58 16.33
N PHE A 572 14.76 9.83 16.52
CA PHE A 572 15.88 10.30 17.35
C PHE A 572 16.57 11.54 16.75
N GLN A 573 16.75 11.60 15.43
CA GLN A 573 17.28 12.80 14.79
C GLN A 573 16.34 14.00 14.96
N SER A 574 15.03 13.78 14.87
CA SER A 574 14.01 14.82 15.06
C SER A 574 13.98 15.32 16.51
N LEU A 575 14.17 14.42 17.48
CA LEU A 575 14.39 14.77 18.88
C LEU A 575 15.62 15.67 19.06
N MET A 576 16.75 15.31 18.43
CA MET A 576 17.97 16.12 18.54
C MET A 576 17.85 17.48 17.87
N GLN A 577 17.03 17.61 16.82
CA GLN A 577 16.70 18.89 16.19
C GLN A 577 15.89 19.79 17.13
N ALA A 578 14.81 19.25 17.69
CA ALA A 578 13.99 19.98 18.64
C ALA A 578 14.77 20.29 19.95
N PHE A 579 15.72 19.42 20.34
CA PHE A 579 16.64 19.71 21.44
C PHE A 579 17.61 20.84 21.11
N ALA A 580 18.13 20.91 19.88
CA ALA A 580 18.98 22.00 19.44
C ALA A 580 18.25 23.34 19.46
N ASP A 581 16.99 23.38 19.01
CA ASP A 581 16.12 24.55 19.12
C ASP A 581 15.88 24.95 20.59
N GLY A 582 15.62 23.97 21.46
CA GLY A 582 15.46 24.19 22.89
C GLY A 582 16.72 24.77 23.56
N ILE A 583 17.87 24.12 23.42
CA ILE A 583 19.10 24.54 24.11
C ILE A 583 19.64 25.89 23.62
N THR A 584 19.44 26.22 22.34
CA THR A 584 19.83 27.53 21.80
C THR A 584 18.95 28.64 22.37
N THR A 585 17.64 28.39 22.49
CA THR A 585 16.70 29.30 23.15
C THR A 585 17.02 29.47 24.64
N TRP A 586 17.26 28.37 25.37
CA TRP A 586 17.59 28.45 26.80
C TRP A 586 18.92 29.17 27.07
N LEU A 587 19.91 29.01 26.17
CA LEU A 587 21.17 29.74 26.26
C LEU A 587 20.99 31.23 25.98
N GLU A 588 20.19 31.58 24.97
CA GLU A 588 19.82 32.96 24.67
C GLU A 588 19.15 33.61 25.89
N ASP A 589 18.13 32.95 26.44
CA ASP A 589 17.41 33.43 27.63
C ASP A 589 18.34 33.60 28.84
N ALA A 590 19.25 32.65 29.08
CA ALA A 590 20.23 32.75 30.16
C ALA A 590 21.17 33.95 30.00
N ILE A 591 21.66 34.22 28.80
CA ILE A 591 22.54 35.37 28.52
C ILE A 591 21.78 36.68 28.72
N ILE A 592 20.57 36.78 28.20
CA ILE A 592 19.76 38.01 28.29
C ILE A 592 19.36 38.29 29.75
N GLN A 593 19.03 37.27 30.53
CA GLN A 593 18.62 37.43 31.93
C GLN A 593 19.80 37.73 32.86
N LEU A 594 20.94 37.04 32.68
CA LEU A 594 22.10 37.20 33.55
C LEU A 594 22.94 38.44 33.19
N GLN A 595 22.88 38.90 31.94
CA GLN A 595 23.69 40.01 31.40
C GLN A 595 25.16 39.95 31.85
N PRO A 596 25.88 38.85 31.54
CA PRO A 596 27.25 38.69 31.99
C PRO A 596 28.15 39.78 31.38
N ALA A 597 29.01 40.36 32.20
CA ALA A 597 30.01 41.30 31.72
C ALA A 597 31.01 40.59 30.78
N MET A 598 31.25 41.14 29.60
CA MET A 598 32.14 40.60 28.58
C MET A 598 33.18 41.64 28.14
N ASN A 599 34.43 41.21 28.00
CA ASN A 599 35.46 41.96 27.28
C ASN A 599 35.66 41.41 25.86
N GLU A 600 36.49 42.04 25.03
CA GLU A 600 36.73 41.62 23.64
C GLU A 600 37.14 40.13 23.53
N LEU A 601 38.04 39.68 24.42
CA LEU A 601 38.45 38.27 24.47
C LEU A 601 37.33 37.33 24.92
N GLY A 602 36.46 37.78 25.82
CA GLY A 602 35.27 37.05 26.25
C GLY A 602 34.23 36.89 25.15
N ALA A 603 34.00 37.94 24.35
CA ALA A 603 33.11 37.89 23.19
C ALA A 603 33.62 36.91 22.11
N LEU A 604 34.93 36.92 21.85
CA LEU A 604 35.58 35.95 20.95
C LEU A 604 35.48 34.52 21.51
N GLN A 605 35.65 34.36 22.82
CA GLN A 605 35.49 33.06 23.47
C GLN A 605 34.06 32.54 23.33
N PHE A 606 33.05 33.40 23.55
CA PHE A 606 31.65 33.03 23.40
C PHE A 606 31.30 32.62 21.95
N GLU A 607 31.82 33.33 20.93
CA GLU A 607 31.67 32.92 19.52
C GLU A 607 32.24 31.52 19.26
N ARG A 608 33.42 31.22 19.82
CA ARG A 608 34.02 29.89 19.74
C ARG A 608 33.16 28.83 20.41
N GLU A 609 32.64 29.12 21.61
CA GLU A 609 31.76 28.20 22.34
C GLU A 609 30.46 27.89 21.60
N VAL A 610 29.82 28.89 20.98
CA VAL A 610 28.62 28.70 20.15
C VAL A 610 28.94 27.85 18.92
N SER A 611 30.11 28.05 18.31
CA SER A 611 30.58 27.23 17.18
C SER A 611 30.86 25.78 17.59
N ASP A 612 31.50 25.57 18.75
CA ASP A 612 31.78 24.26 19.32
C ASP A 612 30.48 23.53 19.70
N LEU A 613 29.48 24.26 20.24
CA LEU A 613 28.14 23.76 20.53
C LEU A 613 27.44 23.24 19.26
N LEU A 614 27.47 24.01 18.17
CA LEU A 614 26.92 23.60 16.87
C LEU A 614 27.61 22.32 16.37
N MET A 615 28.95 22.27 16.42
CA MET A 615 29.70 21.08 15.99
C MET A 615 29.34 19.86 16.82
N LYS A 616 29.18 20.02 18.14
CA LYS A 616 28.84 18.92 19.03
C LYS A 616 27.43 18.40 18.79
N LEU A 617 26.43 19.26 18.66
CA LEU A 617 25.06 18.83 18.36
C LEU A 617 24.95 18.21 16.96
N SER A 618 25.67 18.75 15.99
CA SER A 618 25.73 18.19 14.63
C SER A 618 26.33 16.77 14.61
N SER A 619 27.15 16.39 15.59
CA SER A 619 27.67 15.01 15.68
C SER A 619 26.59 13.96 15.93
N PHE A 620 25.43 14.35 16.49
CA PHE A 620 24.29 13.46 16.73
C PHE A 620 23.36 13.35 15.51
N VAL A 621 23.40 14.30 14.57
CA VAL A 621 22.52 14.33 13.39
C VAL A 621 23.35 14.41 12.11
N LYS A 622 23.41 13.29 11.38
CA LYS A 622 24.29 13.14 10.21
C LYS A 622 23.69 13.63 8.89
N THR A 623 22.37 13.77 8.83
CA THR A 623 21.59 13.90 7.57
C THR A 623 21.16 15.32 7.25
N LYS A 624 21.02 16.18 8.27
CA LYS A 624 20.47 17.55 8.15
C LYS A 624 21.38 18.56 8.83
N SER A 625 21.49 19.75 8.25
CA SER A 625 22.25 20.86 8.84
C SER A 625 21.52 21.42 10.06
N MET A 626 22.26 21.67 11.14
CA MET A 626 21.75 22.30 12.37
C MET A 626 21.92 23.82 12.37
N ARG A 627 22.56 24.40 11.35
CA ARG A 627 22.96 25.82 11.34
C ARG A 627 21.78 26.78 11.50
N SER A 628 20.61 26.45 10.95
CA SER A 628 19.42 27.29 11.00
C SER A 628 18.93 27.57 12.43
N TYR A 629 19.06 26.59 13.35
CA TYR A 629 18.69 26.75 14.75
C TYR A 629 19.64 27.66 15.54
N PHE A 630 20.83 27.92 15.00
CA PHE A 630 21.86 28.74 15.66
C PHE A 630 21.93 30.16 15.11
N THR A 631 21.15 30.51 14.08
CA THR A 631 21.23 31.81 13.38
C THR A 631 21.12 32.98 14.36
N ARG A 632 20.16 32.92 15.29
CA ARG A 632 19.97 33.94 16.34
C ARG A 632 21.19 34.08 17.25
N LEU A 633 21.73 32.97 17.75
CA LEU A 633 22.94 32.99 18.57
C LEU A 633 24.14 33.56 17.80
N PHE A 634 24.29 33.23 16.51
CA PHE A 634 25.34 33.82 15.68
C PHE A 634 25.15 35.34 15.48
N HIS A 635 23.91 35.81 15.43
CA HIS A 635 23.63 37.25 15.45
C HIS A 635 24.01 37.88 16.80
N MET A 636 23.72 37.23 17.93
CA MET A 636 24.15 37.69 19.25
C MET A 636 25.68 37.74 19.36
N THR A 637 26.39 36.68 18.93
CA THR A 637 27.86 36.66 18.96
C THR A 637 28.45 37.73 18.05
N LEU A 638 27.86 38.00 16.89
CA LEU A 638 28.31 39.07 15.98
C LEU A 638 28.25 40.43 16.67
N ILE A 639 27.13 40.75 17.33
CA ILE A 639 26.96 42.03 18.02
C ILE A 639 27.93 42.15 19.20
N LEU A 640 28.07 41.08 19.98
CA LEU A 640 29.00 41.02 21.08
C LEU A 640 30.45 41.19 20.63
N ASN A 641 30.80 40.92 19.36
CA ASN A 641 32.15 41.07 18.81
C ASN A 641 32.40 42.40 18.08
N PHE A 642 31.49 43.37 18.14
CA PHE A 642 31.77 44.70 17.58
C PHE A 642 32.93 45.41 18.26
N LEU A 643 33.68 46.19 17.50
CA LEU A 643 34.79 46.99 18.05
C LEU A 643 34.27 48.31 18.62
N GLN A 644 33.23 48.87 18.02
CA GLN A 644 32.56 50.10 18.48
C GLN A 644 31.04 49.97 18.39
N PRO A 645 30.26 50.64 19.27
CA PRO A 645 28.79 50.62 19.21
C PRO A 645 28.22 51.10 17.86
N ASP A 646 28.90 52.03 17.18
CA ASP A 646 28.50 52.55 15.87
C ASP A 646 28.54 51.49 14.75
N ASP A 647 29.26 50.37 14.94
CA ASP A 647 29.30 49.24 13.98
C ASP A 647 27.93 48.55 13.82
N LEU A 648 27.04 48.70 14.81
CA LEU A 648 25.66 48.23 14.75
C LEU A 648 24.92 48.81 13.53
N VAL A 649 25.11 50.10 13.27
CA VAL A 649 24.41 50.86 12.24
C VAL A 649 24.99 50.58 10.84
N SER A 650 26.27 50.25 10.74
CA SER A 650 26.94 49.97 9.47
C SER A 650 26.79 48.52 9.02
N SER A 651 26.92 47.56 9.95
CA SER A 651 27.05 46.14 9.64
C SER A 651 25.76 45.34 9.87
N TYR A 652 25.08 45.52 11.00
CA TYR A 652 23.89 44.75 11.35
C TYR A 652 22.65 45.25 10.59
N GLN A 653 22.51 46.57 10.44
CA GLN A 653 21.39 47.17 9.72
C GLN A 653 21.33 46.76 8.24
N SER A 654 22.49 46.59 7.59
CA SER A 654 22.53 46.15 6.19
C SER A 654 21.95 44.74 6.02
N ARG A 655 22.15 43.85 7.00
CA ARG A 655 21.57 42.50 7.01
C ARG A 655 20.09 42.48 7.40
N SER A 656 19.70 43.42 8.27
CA SER A 656 18.31 43.56 8.74
C SER A 656 17.35 44.00 7.61
N ILE A 657 17.85 44.75 6.62
CA ILE A 657 17.08 45.24 5.46
C ILE A 657 16.83 44.13 4.41
N ASP A 658 17.69 43.10 4.35
CA ASP A 658 17.55 41.96 3.43
C ASP A 658 16.55 40.88 3.92
N GLY A 659 15.82 41.14 5.02
CA GLY A 659 14.75 40.28 5.53
C GLY A 659 15.13 39.41 6.75
N GLU A 660 16.33 39.56 7.31
CA GLU A 660 16.84 38.80 8.47
C GLU A 660 16.77 39.59 9.80
N GLU A 661 15.70 40.38 10.06
CA GLU A 661 15.51 40.98 11.39
C GLU A 661 15.08 39.91 12.41
N GLU A 662 16.05 39.22 13.00
CA GLU A 662 15.78 38.21 14.04
C GLU A 662 15.76 38.81 15.47
N LEU A 663 16.54 39.85 15.77
CA LEU A 663 16.67 40.40 17.13
C LEU A 663 15.87 41.71 17.31
N ASP A 664 15.25 41.87 18.47
CA ASP A 664 14.50 43.07 18.82
C ASP A 664 15.42 44.17 19.41
N SER A 665 14.91 45.41 19.43
CA SER A 665 15.71 46.56 19.90
C SER A 665 16.15 46.43 21.35
N ALA A 666 15.33 45.79 22.20
CA ALA A 666 15.65 45.63 23.61
C ALA A 666 16.81 44.64 23.80
N THR A 667 16.79 43.52 23.08
CA THR A 667 17.90 42.54 23.12
C THR A 667 19.19 43.13 22.56
N LEU A 668 19.13 43.91 21.48
CA LEU A 668 20.31 44.60 20.94
C LEU A 668 20.99 45.50 21.98
N VAL A 669 20.19 46.32 22.68
CA VAL A 669 20.69 47.21 23.73
C VAL A 669 21.28 46.40 24.88
N ALA A 670 20.58 45.36 25.33
CA ALA A 670 21.06 44.48 26.40
C ALA A 670 22.42 43.85 26.05
N LEU A 671 22.58 43.35 24.83
CA LEU A 671 23.84 42.75 24.36
C LEU A 671 24.99 43.75 24.32
N LEU A 672 24.77 44.96 23.81
CA LEU A 672 25.81 45.99 23.79
C LEU A 672 26.18 46.46 25.21
N GLN A 673 25.22 46.50 26.13
CA GLN A 673 25.47 46.84 27.55
C GLN A 673 26.31 45.78 28.28
N MET A 674 26.32 44.54 27.82
CA MET A 674 27.18 43.49 28.38
C MET A 674 28.68 43.76 28.11
N ARG A 675 29.03 44.56 27.12
CA ARG A 675 30.42 44.88 26.77
C ARG A 675 31.00 45.95 27.69
N ILE A 676 31.98 45.58 28.51
CA ILE A 676 32.58 46.48 29.51
C ILE A 676 33.35 47.65 28.91
N GLU A 677 33.81 47.52 27.66
CA GLU A 677 34.57 48.57 26.98
C GLU A 677 33.68 49.69 26.41
N PHE A 678 32.38 49.46 26.31
CA PHE A 678 31.46 50.42 25.72
C PHE A 678 30.97 51.42 26.77
N GLN A 679 31.15 52.72 26.48
CA GLN A 679 30.67 53.79 27.34
C GLN A 679 29.18 54.02 27.11
N SER A 680 28.44 54.35 28.17
CA SER A 680 26.99 54.55 28.10
C SER A 680 26.57 55.64 27.11
N THR A 681 27.40 56.67 26.91
CA THR A 681 27.14 57.75 25.95
C THR A 681 27.23 57.27 24.50
N ASP A 682 28.21 56.43 24.19
CA ASP A 682 28.43 55.91 22.83
C ASP A 682 27.35 54.88 22.45
N LEU A 683 26.86 54.13 23.46
CA LEU A 683 25.70 53.25 23.38
C LEU A 683 24.41 54.03 23.04
N ASP A 684 24.10 55.08 23.80
CA ASP A 684 22.89 55.88 23.59
C ASP A 684 22.87 56.51 22.20
N ASP A 685 24.01 57.03 21.73
CA ASP A 685 24.17 57.61 20.39
C ASP A 685 24.00 56.57 19.28
N ALA A 686 24.59 55.37 19.43
CA ALA A 686 24.46 54.29 18.44
C ALA A 686 23.01 53.77 18.35
N VAL A 687 22.35 53.63 19.50
CA VAL A 687 20.94 53.19 19.59
C VAL A 687 20.00 54.24 19.00
N HIS A 688 20.25 55.53 19.24
CA HIS A 688 19.48 56.62 18.62
C HIS A 688 19.62 56.61 17.10
N LYS A 689 20.87 56.53 16.58
CA LYS A 689 21.14 56.46 15.13
C LYS A 689 20.48 55.23 14.49
N TRP A 690 20.47 54.09 15.19
CA TRP A 690 19.82 52.87 14.72
C TRP A 690 18.30 53.04 14.64
N ASN A 691 17.67 53.58 15.70
CA ASN A 691 16.23 53.84 15.73
C ASN A 691 15.79 54.84 14.66
N GLU A 692 16.52 55.94 14.48
CA GLU A 692 16.22 56.94 13.43
C GLU A 692 16.27 56.34 12.03
N LYS A 693 17.32 55.55 11.72
CA LYS A 693 17.42 54.93 10.40
C LYS A 693 16.41 53.80 10.20
N ARG A 694 16.04 53.06 11.25
CA ARG A 694 14.98 52.04 11.18
C ARG A 694 13.62 52.66 10.87
N GLU A 695 13.32 53.80 11.48
CA GLU A 695 12.11 54.58 11.19
C GLU A 695 12.11 55.10 9.74
N GLN A 696 13.26 55.56 9.24
CA GLN A 696 13.43 55.97 7.84
C GLN A 696 13.24 54.79 6.85
N SER A 697 13.72 53.59 7.19
CA SER A 697 13.51 52.38 6.38
C SER A 697 12.03 51.94 6.36
N ARG A 698 11.34 51.98 7.50
CA ARG A 698 9.89 51.67 7.58
C ARG A 698 9.04 52.65 6.78
N GLN A 699 9.36 53.94 6.81
CA GLN A 699 8.69 54.96 6.02
C GLN A 699 8.91 54.78 4.51
N ARG A 700 10.09 54.30 4.08
CA ARG A 700 10.37 53.97 2.67
C ARG A 700 9.62 52.73 2.17
N ILE A 701 9.37 51.75 3.03
CA ILE A 701 8.62 50.53 2.68
C ILE A 701 7.11 50.81 2.62
N GLN A 702 6.58 51.74 3.42
CA GLN A 702 5.16 52.15 3.36
C GLN A 702 4.83 53.15 2.24
N SER A 703 5.84 53.73 1.58
CA SER A 703 5.68 54.70 0.49
C SER A 703 5.94 54.11 -0.92
N ASN A 704 6.31 52.83 -0.98
CA ASN A 704 6.32 51.99 -2.18
C ASN A 704 5.20 50.95 -2.08
#